data_AF-A0A8C6WLI1-F1
#
_entry.id   AF-A0A8C6WLI1-F1
#
_cell.length_a   1.000
_cell.length_b   1.000
_cell.length_c   1.000
_cell.angle_alpha   90.00
_cell.angle_beta   90.00
_cell.angle_gamma   90.00
#
_symmetry.space_group_name_H-M   'P 1'
#
loop_
_entity.id
_entity.type
_entity.pdbx_description
1 polymer ?
#
loop_
_entity_poly.entity_id
_entity_poly.type
_entity_poly.pdbx_seq_one_letter_code
_entity_poly.pdbx_strand_id
1 'polypeptide(L)'
;LAKLYMKTLPKTETPAEEEEDAEEEEAEELGHVDTYAEYKPSKSTIGISHPDIVVETNTLSSVPPPDITYTLSIPEATINSGMLSALQLEAVIYACQQHEVILQNNQRAGFLIGDGAGVGKGRTVAGIILENYLKGRKKSLWFSISNDLKFDAERDLKDINAPYIPVHALNKIKYGDTATSEGVLFATYSALIGESQAGGQHRTRIKQILDWCKPDFDGVIIFDECHKAKNATSTKMGKAVLDLQNKLPRARVVYASATGASEPKNMIYMSRLGIWGEGTPFRTFEDFLHAIEKRGVGAMEIVAMDMKVSGMYIARQLSFAGVSFRIEEIALDDDFKVVYNKAAKLWAEALQVFMRAADELGLVSRKSLWGQFWSSHQRFFKYLCIAAKVRCLVELAQKELQAGKSLVIGLQSTGESRTREVLDENDEFTVVIILWSNGTCCFVLVSTARIEEMKQSLLTKIAELGKELPLNTLDELIDKFGGPEKVSEMTGRKGRVVRRADGTVCYESRAEQGLTIDHINIKEKDRFMGGEKLVAIISEAASSGISLQADKRVKNQRRRVHMTLELPWSADRAIQQFGRTHRSNQVTAPEYIFLISELAGERRFASIVAKRLESLGALTHGDRRATESRDLSKYNFENKYGTKALDKITKAILGYIENKVPLPKTTPGDSFIVDMKLGLMDVGIFCREPRFGINTEKDCTITKFLNRILGLEVHKQNYLFQYFTDNFDYLIEKDKKEGKYDMGILGTVDRGMPWDEAYNRSLNLSSPEEGFYLSLKVKTVCFLVQEVQPCHLVRKLHNRINGLLHPITLLLCGPR
;
A
#
# COMPACT_ATOMS: atom_id res chain seq x y z
N LEU A 1 45.43 38.63 -1.45
CA LEU A 1 46.11 37.57 -2.21
C LEU A 1 47.02 36.63 -1.38
N ALA A 2 46.92 36.61 -0.03
CA ALA A 2 47.55 35.58 0.81
C ALA A 2 46.64 35.11 1.97
N LYS A 3 45.32 35.06 1.75
CA LYS A 3 44.32 34.49 2.67
C LYS A 3 43.22 33.68 1.95
N LEU A 4 43.50 33.21 0.74
CA LEU A 4 42.55 32.46 -0.11
C LEU A 4 43.03 31.05 -0.49
N TYR A 5 43.96 30.43 0.26
CA TYR A 5 44.62 29.19 -0.17
C TYR A 5 44.79 28.07 0.87
N MET A 6 44.05 28.08 1.99
CA MET A 6 44.07 26.96 2.94
C MET A 6 42.68 26.62 3.46
N LYS A 7 41.88 25.95 2.62
CA LYS A 7 40.80 25.03 3.04
C LYS A 7 40.36 24.15 1.84
N THR A 8 41.29 23.39 1.30
CA THR A 8 41.03 22.23 0.44
C THR A 8 41.51 20.98 1.17
N LEU A 9 40.63 20.43 2.00
CA LEU A 9 40.61 19.02 2.38
C LEU A 9 39.13 18.61 2.39
N PRO A 10 38.73 17.49 1.75
CA PRO A 10 37.34 17.13 1.60
C PRO A 10 36.77 16.73 2.96
N LYS A 11 35.78 17.48 3.44
CA LYS A 11 34.78 16.87 4.31
C LYS A 11 33.95 15.97 3.41
N THR A 12 33.92 14.69 3.73
CA THR A 12 32.93 13.74 3.24
C THR A 12 31.55 14.26 3.64
N GLU A 13 30.96 15.07 2.77
CA GLU A 13 29.55 15.40 2.81
C GLU A 13 28.78 14.13 2.46
N THR A 14 28.14 13.58 3.49
CA THR A 14 27.07 12.60 3.33
C THR A 14 25.98 13.27 2.50
N PRO A 15 25.49 12.65 1.41
CA PRO A 15 24.40 13.22 0.64
C PRO A 15 23.20 13.43 1.55
N ALA A 16 22.56 14.59 1.47
CA ALA A 16 21.21 14.77 1.97
C ALA A 16 20.31 13.84 1.14
N GLU A 17 19.95 12.71 1.75
CA GLU A 17 19.00 11.74 1.21
C GLU A 17 17.59 12.36 1.23
N GLU A 18 17.19 12.96 0.11
CA GLU A 18 15.77 13.07 -0.23
C GLU A 18 15.37 11.76 -0.90
N GLU A 19 14.80 10.85 -0.11
CA GLU A 19 14.25 9.57 -0.54
C GLU A 19 13.08 9.78 -1.51
N GLU A 20 13.33 9.64 -2.82
CA GLU A 20 12.30 9.19 -3.77
C GLU A 20 12.13 7.68 -3.58
N ASP A 21 11.33 7.28 -2.58
CA ASP A 21 10.84 5.89 -2.45
C ASP A 21 9.78 5.62 -3.53
N ALA A 22 10.24 5.33 -4.74
CA ALA A 22 9.52 4.50 -5.69
C ALA A 22 10.13 3.09 -5.63
N GLU A 23 9.88 2.39 -4.53
CA GLU A 23 10.23 0.96 -4.44
C GLU A 23 9.34 0.17 -5.41
N GLU A 24 10.00 -0.55 -6.33
CA GLU A 24 9.39 -1.43 -7.32
C GLU A 24 8.86 -2.68 -6.61
N GLU A 25 7.53 -2.83 -6.56
CA GLU A 25 6.83 -4.01 -6.07
C GLU A 25 6.88 -5.12 -7.16
N GLU A 26 7.75 -6.13 -7.02
CA GLU A 26 7.61 -7.41 -7.74
C GLU A 26 6.60 -8.28 -6.98
N ALA A 27 5.31 -8.14 -7.29
CA ALA A 27 4.28 -9.05 -6.81
C ALA A 27 4.19 -10.27 -7.75
N GLU A 28 4.97 -11.32 -7.49
CA GLU A 28 4.85 -12.60 -8.19
C GLU A 28 3.44 -13.22 -8.03
N GLU A 29 3.02 -13.91 -9.08
CA GLU A 29 1.66 -14.37 -9.35
C GLU A 29 1.17 -15.49 -8.42
N LEU A 30 -0.05 -15.33 -7.87
CA LEU A 30 -0.87 -16.41 -7.32
C LEU A 30 -2.31 -16.22 -7.79
N GLY A 31 -2.81 -17.16 -8.59
CA GLY A 31 -4.24 -17.32 -8.85
C GLY A 31 -4.88 -18.08 -7.70
N HIS A 32 -6.07 -17.66 -7.23
CA HIS A 32 -6.75 -18.33 -6.12
C HIS A 32 -8.24 -18.56 -6.38
N VAL A 33 -8.66 -19.78 -6.02
CA VAL A 33 -10.05 -20.22 -5.76
C VAL A 33 -10.25 -20.15 -4.23
N ASP A 34 -11.38 -19.58 -3.80
CA ASP A 34 -11.85 -19.35 -2.42
C ASP A 34 -10.75 -19.14 -1.36
N THR A 35 -10.11 -17.96 -1.36
CA THR A 35 -8.90 -17.64 -0.59
C THR A 35 -9.05 -17.62 0.94
N TYR A 36 -10.28 -17.60 1.47
CA TYR A 36 -10.55 -17.31 2.89
C TYR A 36 -11.55 -18.27 3.55
N ALA A 37 -11.30 -18.57 4.83
CA ALA A 37 -12.20 -19.31 5.70
C ALA A 37 -12.74 -18.41 6.81
N GLU A 38 -14.00 -18.60 7.21
CA GLU A 38 -14.58 -17.93 8.38
C GLU A 38 -13.78 -18.31 9.64
N TYR A 39 -13.36 -17.30 10.39
CA TYR A 39 -12.58 -17.47 11.60
C TYR A 39 -13.48 -17.51 12.83
N LYS A 40 -13.37 -18.60 13.59
CA LYS A 40 -13.94 -18.70 14.95
C LYS A 40 -12.84 -19.19 15.88
N PRO A 41 -12.67 -18.57 17.06
CA PRO A 41 -11.78 -19.09 18.10
C PRO A 41 -12.06 -20.58 18.32
N SER A 42 -11.05 -21.42 18.11
CA SER A 42 -11.17 -22.88 18.24
C SER A 42 -10.71 -23.39 19.60
N LYS A 43 -9.92 -22.57 20.33
CA LYS A 43 -9.33 -22.91 21.63
C LYS A 43 -9.94 -22.09 22.77
N SER A 44 -10.25 -20.81 22.52
CA SER A 44 -10.87 -19.93 23.51
C SER A 44 -12.39 -20.13 23.54
N THR A 45 -12.96 -20.25 24.73
CA THR A 45 -14.41 -20.36 24.96
C THR A 45 -15.02 -19.11 25.60
N ILE A 46 -14.21 -18.07 25.81
CA ILE A 46 -14.64 -16.84 26.50
C ILE A 46 -15.08 -15.74 25.53
N GLY A 47 -16.04 -14.92 25.97
CA GLY A 47 -16.57 -13.79 25.22
C GLY A 47 -17.63 -14.17 24.19
N ILE A 48 -18.16 -13.16 23.51
CA ILE A 48 -19.20 -13.32 22.49
C ILE A 48 -18.64 -13.21 21.08
N SER A 49 -19.34 -13.76 20.09
CA SER A 49 -18.94 -13.65 18.69
C SER A 49 -18.76 -12.19 18.26
N HIS A 50 -17.79 -11.97 17.37
CA HIS A 50 -17.56 -10.65 16.78
C HIS A 50 -18.81 -10.19 15.99
N PRO A 51 -19.18 -8.90 16.02
CA PRO A 51 -20.42 -8.39 15.43
C PRO A 51 -20.53 -8.60 13.90
N ASP A 52 -19.40 -8.78 13.23
CA ASP A 52 -19.30 -9.01 11.79
C ASP A 52 -18.45 -10.25 11.51
N ILE A 53 -18.67 -10.84 10.35
CA ILE A 53 -17.92 -12.03 9.91
C ILE A 53 -16.45 -11.65 9.74
N VAL A 54 -15.59 -12.39 10.42
CA VAL A 54 -14.14 -12.28 10.31
C VAL A 54 -13.61 -13.55 9.65
N VAL A 55 -12.64 -13.39 8.77
CA VAL A 55 -12.05 -14.45 7.97
C VAL A 55 -10.54 -14.48 8.16
N GLU A 56 -9.91 -15.61 7.87
CA GLU A 56 -8.46 -15.73 7.71
C GLU A 56 -8.14 -16.45 6.40
N THR A 57 -6.90 -16.37 5.93
CA THR A 57 -6.50 -17.06 4.70
C THR A 57 -6.62 -18.59 4.89
N ASN A 58 -6.90 -19.32 3.82
CA ASN A 58 -6.95 -20.79 3.90
C ASN A 58 -5.63 -21.42 4.35
N THR A 59 -4.51 -20.76 4.05
CA THR A 59 -3.19 -21.17 4.50
C THR A 59 -3.11 -21.12 6.03
N LEU A 60 -3.53 -20.01 6.64
CA LEU A 60 -3.56 -19.87 8.10
C LEU A 60 -4.62 -20.77 8.74
N SER A 61 -5.80 -20.94 8.13
CA SER A 61 -6.85 -21.80 8.69
C SER A 61 -6.48 -23.29 8.71
N SER A 62 -5.54 -23.71 7.85
CA SER A 62 -5.07 -25.09 7.82
C SER A 62 -4.27 -25.51 9.07
N VAL A 63 -3.85 -24.55 9.90
CA VAL A 63 -3.10 -24.81 11.14
C VAL A 63 -3.80 -24.19 12.36
N PRO A 64 -4.02 -24.95 13.44
CA PRO A 64 -4.59 -24.39 14.66
C PRO A 64 -3.53 -23.59 15.45
N PRO A 65 -3.94 -22.54 16.19
CA PRO A 65 -3.07 -21.91 17.18
C PRO A 65 -2.78 -22.87 18.36
N PRO A 66 -1.77 -22.59 19.21
CA PRO A 66 -1.42 -23.45 20.32
C PRO A 66 -2.52 -23.50 21.39
N ASP A 67 -2.44 -24.47 22.28
CA ASP A 67 -3.37 -24.56 23.42
C ASP A 67 -3.19 -23.37 24.36
N ILE A 68 -4.31 -22.93 24.94
CA ILE A 68 -4.35 -21.78 25.86
C ILE A 68 -3.90 -22.24 27.24
N THR A 69 -2.86 -21.60 27.77
CA THR A 69 -2.35 -21.80 29.12
C THR A 69 -2.51 -20.55 29.99
N TYR A 70 -2.87 -19.40 29.40
CA TYR A 70 -2.98 -18.12 30.09
C TYR A 70 -4.43 -17.82 30.53
N THR A 71 -4.59 -17.33 31.77
CA THR A 71 -5.88 -16.92 32.33
C THR A 71 -5.94 -15.39 32.49
N LEU A 72 -6.91 -14.76 31.81
CA LEU A 72 -7.15 -13.32 31.88
C LEU A 72 -7.62 -12.87 33.27
N SER A 73 -7.27 -11.64 33.65
CA SER A 73 -7.81 -10.91 34.79
C SER A 73 -8.80 -9.81 34.40
N ILE A 74 -9.06 -9.63 33.09
CA ILE A 74 -10.13 -8.77 32.59
C ILE A 74 -11.48 -9.15 33.24
N PRO A 75 -12.26 -8.17 33.76
CA PRO A 75 -13.53 -8.45 34.43
C PRO A 75 -14.54 -9.19 33.55
N GLU A 76 -15.29 -10.12 34.16
CA GLU A 76 -16.38 -10.83 33.48
C GLU A 76 -17.43 -9.87 32.89
N ALA A 77 -17.68 -8.73 33.53
CA ALA A 77 -18.57 -7.71 33.00
C ALA A 77 -18.12 -7.20 31.62
N THR A 78 -16.82 -6.98 31.41
CA THR A 78 -16.24 -6.56 30.12
C THR A 78 -16.34 -7.68 29.08
N ILE A 79 -16.16 -8.94 29.50
CA ILE A 79 -16.24 -10.12 28.63
C ILE A 79 -17.69 -10.40 28.19
N ASN A 80 -18.62 -10.47 29.14
CA ASN A 80 -20.02 -10.87 28.94
C ASN A 80 -20.85 -9.79 28.24
N SER A 81 -20.48 -8.51 28.40
CA SER A 81 -21.11 -7.40 27.66
C SER A 81 -20.62 -7.26 26.22
N GLY A 82 -19.60 -8.04 25.82
CA GLY A 82 -19.07 -8.02 24.46
C GLY A 82 -18.29 -6.77 24.08
N MET A 83 -17.77 -6.03 25.07
CA MET A 83 -16.88 -4.89 24.82
C MET A 83 -15.61 -5.32 24.07
N LEU A 84 -15.12 -6.52 24.38
CA LEU A 84 -14.16 -7.28 23.59
C LEU A 84 -14.84 -8.56 23.09
N SER A 85 -14.77 -8.80 21.78
CA SER A 85 -15.26 -10.04 21.19
C SER A 85 -14.36 -11.23 21.52
N ALA A 86 -14.88 -12.45 21.38
CA ALA A 86 -14.17 -13.70 21.63
C ALA A 86 -12.83 -13.78 20.88
N LEU A 87 -12.79 -13.33 19.62
CA LEU A 87 -11.57 -13.32 18.81
C LEU A 87 -10.56 -12.26 19.28
N GLN A 88 -11.03 -11.13 19.84
CA GLN A 88 -10.16 -10.12 20.41
C GLN A 88 -9.58 -10.60 21.74
N LEU A 89 -10.40 -11.23 22.59
CA LEU A 89 -9.95 -11.86 23.84
C LEU A 89 -8.95 -12.97 23.60
N GLU A 90 -9.16 -13.82 22.59
CA GLU A 90 -8.21 -14.86 22.18
C GLU A 90 -6.85 -14.26 21.78
N ALA A 91 -6.84 -13.14 21.04
CA ALA A 91 -5.59 -12.45 20.70
C ALA A 91 -4.91 -11.84 21.94
N VAL A 92 -5.68 -11.31 22.91
CA VAL A 92 -5.13 -10.83 24.20
C VAL A 92 -4.49 -12.00 24.97
N ILE A 93 -5.16 -13.16 25.03
CA ILE A 93 -4.65 -14.38 25.65
C ILE A 93 -3.32 -14.79 25.03
N TYR A 94 -3.26 -14.95 23.71
CA TYR A 94 -2.03 -15.37 23.03
C TYR A 94 -0.91 -14.36 23.18
N ALA A 95 -1.21 -13.06 23.13
CA ALA A 95 -0.21 -12.03 23.42
C ALA A 95 0.37 -12.16 24.83
N CYS A 96 -0.49 -12.32 25.85
CA CYS A 96 -0.06 -12.46 27.22
C CYS A 96 0.69 -13.79 27.49
N GLN A 97 0.26 -14.89 26.88
CA GLN A 97 0.94 -16.19 26.93
C GLN A 97 2.34 -16.09 26.30
N GLN A 98 2.45 -15.48 25.12
CA GLN A 98 3.73 -15.29 24.46
C GLN A 98 4.67 -14.38 25.25
N HIS A 99 4.12 -13.39 25.95
CA HIS A 99 4.89 -12.53 26.86
C HIS A 99 5.44 -13.27 28.08
N GLU A 100 5.06 -14.52 28.37
CA GLU A 100 5.70 -15.33 29.43
C GLU A 100 7.01 -15.97 28.97
N VAL A 101 7.24 -16.06 27.66
CA VAL A 101 8.44 -16.66 27.07
C VAL A 101 9.63 -15.69 27.11
N ILE A 102 10.79 -16.19 27.55
CA ILE A 102 12.08 -15.50 27.44
C ILE A 102 12.91 -16.21 26.36
N LEU A 103 13.33 -15.46 25.35
CA LEU A 103 14.18 -15.92 24.27
C LEU A 103 15.61 -16.17 24.77
N GLN A 104 16.41 -16.93 23.99
CA GLN A 104 17.77 -17.32 24.39
C GLN A 104 18.73 -16.13 24.58
N ASN A 105 18.51 -15.03 23.86
CA ASN A 105 19.23 -13.77 24.03
C ASN A 105 18.78 -12.96 25.27
N ASN A 106 18.11 -13.58 26.24
CA ASN A 106 17.57 -12.99 27.47
C ASN A 106 16.53 -11.87 27.26
N GLN A 107 15.93 -11.82 26.07
CA GLN A 107 14.88 -10.87 25.74
C GLN A 107 13.50 -11.55 25.83
N ARG A 108 12.49 -10.86 26.38
CA ARG A 108 11.11 -11.36 26.39
C ARG A 108 10.53 -11.47 24.97
N ALA A 109 9.87 -12.57 24.64
CA ALA A 109 9.25 -12.72 23.33
C ALA A 109 8.14 -11.68 23.10
N GLY A 110 7.99 -11.26 21.84
CA GLY A 110 6.95 -10.35 21.37
C GLY A 110 5.83 -11.08 20.65
N PHE A 111 4.75 -10.35 20.36
CA PHE A 111 3.56 -10.87 19.67
C PHE A 111 3.19 -9.97 18.49
N LEU A 112 2.79 -10.56 17.36
CA LEU A 112 2.35 -9.84 16.16
C LEU A 112 0.84 -9.98 15.96
N ILE A 113 0.15 -8.83 15.97
CA ILE A 113 -1.25 -8.69 15.55
C ILE A 113 -1.26 -8.26 14.08
N GLY A 114 -1.49 -9.22 13.20
CA GLY A 114 -1.68 -9.05 11.76
C GLY A 114 -3.13 -8.82 11.33
N ASP A 115 -4.04 -8.54 12.26
CA ASP A 115 -5.44 -8.32 11.91
C ASP A 115 -5.61 -7.14 10.93
N GLY A 116 -6.54 -7.25 9.98
CA GLY A 116 -6.88 -6.22 8.99
C GLY A 116 -7.60 -5.02 9.60
N ALA A 117 -7.94 -4.05 8.75
CA ALA A 117 -8.83 -2.96 9.15
C ALA A 117 -10.22 -3.51 9.53
N GLY A 118 -10.90 -2.87 10.48
CA GLY A 118 -12.26 -3.25 10.89
C GLY A 118 -12.37 -4.36 11.93
N VAL A 119 -11.35 -5.22 12.12
CA VAL A 119 -11.37 -6.30 13.15
C VAL A 119 -11.27 -5.76 14.59
N GLY A 120 -10.84 -4.51 14.76
CA GLY A 120 -10.77 -3.85 16.07
C GLY A 120 -9.41 -3.97 16.77
N LYS A 121 -8.30 -3.96 16.01
CA LYS A 121 -6.92 -3.96 16.52
C LYS A 121 -6.69 -3.01 17.71
N GLY A 122 -7.18 -1.77 17.61
CA GLY A 122 -7.04 -0.79 18.69
C GLY A 122 -7.69 -1.22 20.00
N ARG A 123 -8.87 -1.85 19.96
CA ARG A 123 -9.49 -2.47 21.14
C ARG A 123 -8.72 -3.68 21.65
N THR A 124 -8.19 -4.52 20.76
CA THR A 124 -7.31 -5.65 21.16
C THR A 124 -6.08 -5.13 21.92
N VAL A 125 -5.42 -4.11 21.38
CA VAL A 125 -4.27 -3.43 22.01
C VAL A 125 -4.67 -2.84 23.37
N ALA A 126 -5.80 -2.15 23.44
CA ALA A 126 -6.32 -1.62 24.70
C ALA A 126 -6.60 -2.74 25.71
N GLY A 127 -7.09 -3.90 25.26
CA GLY A 127 -7.28 -5.11 26.08
C GLY A 127 -5.96 -5.66 26.65
N ILE A 128 -4.89 -5.69 25.85
CA ILE A 128 -3.55 -6.09 26.32
C ILE A 128 -3.02 -5.11 27.37
N ILE A 129 -3.21 -3.81 27.16
CA ILE A 129 -2.84 -2.77 28.12
C ILE A 129 -3.64 -2.92 29.41
N LEU A 130 -4.96 -3.12 29.32
CA LEU A 130 -5.84 -3.33 30.46
C LEU A 130 -5.42 -4.55 31.28
N GLU A 131 -5.19 -5.70 30.65
CA GLU A 131 -4.76 -6.92 31.34
C GLU A 131 -3.45 -6.68 32.11
N ASN A 132 -2.46 -6.04 31.47
CA ASN A 132 -1.20 -5.71 32.14
C ASN A 132 -1.39 -4.70 33.27
N TYR A 133 -2.27 -3.71 33.10
CA TYR A 133 -2.60 -2.72 34.14
C TYR A 133 -3.24 -3.38 35.36
N LEU A 134 -4.10 -4.38 35.16
CA LEU A 134 -4.74 -5.17 36.22
C LEU A 134 -3.72 -6.08 36.95
N LYS A 135 -2.70 -6.58 36.24
CA LYS A 135 -1.56 -7.31 36.83
C LYS A 135 -0.52 -6.41 37.52
N GLY A 136 -0.81 -5.12 37.71
CA GLY A 136 0.04 -4.16 38.42
C GLY A 136 1.09 -3.46 37.54
N ARG A 137 1.12 -3.71 36.23
CA ARG A 137 2.05 -3.05 35.30
C ARG A 137 1.43 -1.74 34.81
N LYS A 138 1.58 -0.69 35.63
CA LYS A 138 0.87 0.58 35.45
C LYS A 138 1.41 1.50 34.36
N LYS A 139 2.50 1.13 33.68
CA LYS A 139 3.15 1.93 32.63
C LYS A 139 3.16 1.19 31.30
N SER A 140 2.64 1.83 30.26
CA SER A 140 2.66 1.31 28.87
C SER A 140 3.13 2.38 27.90
N LEU A 141 3.87 1.98 26.85
CA LEU A 141 4.23 2.82 25.72
C LEU A 141 3.33 2.47 24.53
N TRP A 142 2.80 3.49 23.84
CA TRP A 142 2.04 3.33 22.60
C TRP A 142 2.62 4.23 21.52
N PHE A 143 3.31 3.61 20.55
CA PHE A 143 3.86 4.30 19.38
C PHE A 143 2.94 4.15 18.18
N SER A 144 2.67 5.26 17.49
CA SER A 144 1.86 5.27 16.27
C SER A 144 2.35 6.34 15.28
N ILE A 145 1.63 6.56 14.18
CA ILE A 145 2.07 7.42 13.07
C ILE A 145 1.74 8.91 13.26
N SER A 146 0.66 9.23 13.98
CA SER A 146 0.22 10.60 14.26
C SER A 146 -0.10 10.77 15.74
N ASN A 147 0.08 11.99 16.26
CA ASN A 147 -0.32 12.34 17.62
C ASN A 147 -1.85 12.32 17.80
N ASP A 148 -2.62 12.43 16.72
CA ASP A 148 -4.09 12.46 16.80
C ASP A 148 -4.69 11.09 17.12
N LEU A 149 -3.98 10.02 16.77
CA LEU A 149 -4.35 8.64 17.12
C LEU A 149 -4.33 8.39 18.64
N LYS A 150 -3.84 9.36 19.42
CA LYS A 150 -4.02 9.41 20.87
C LYS A 150 -5.49 9.42 21.27
N PHE A 151 -6.34 10.14 20.53
CA PHE A 151 -7.78 10.18 20.79
C PHE A 151 -8.47 8.86 20.43
N ASP A 152 -7.98 8.16 19.39
CA ASP A 152 -8.39 6.79 19.09
C ASP A 152 -8.00 5.83 20.23
N ALA A 153 -6.78 5.92 20.76
CA ALA A 153 -6.35 5.12 21.91
C ALA A 153 -7.21 5.38 23.17
N GLU A 154 -7.54 6.64 23.47
CA GLU A 154 -8.45 7.01 24.56
C GLU A 154 -9.86 6.45 24.36
N ARG A 155 -10.38 6.54 23.12
CA ARG A 155 -11.68 5.96 22.75
C ARG A 155 -11.65 4.45 22.92
N ASP A 156 -10.61 3.78 22.46
CA ASP A 156 -10.54 2.32 22.49
C ASP A 156 -10.44 1.78 23.93
N LEU A 157 -9.74 2.50 24.83
CA LEU A 157 -9.76 2.22 26.28
C LEU A 157 -11.14 2.48 26.90
N LYS A 158 -11.82 3.56 26.49
CA LYS A 158 -13.17 3.87 26.96
C LYS A 158 -14.19 2.83 26.50
N ASP A 159 -14.10 2.36 25.25
CA ASP A 159 -14.97 1.36 24.64
C ASP A 159 -14.92 0.02 25.38
N ILE A 160 -13.80 -0.28 26.07
CA ILE A 160 -13.63 -1.49 26.90
C ILE A 160 -13.82 -1.25 28.40
N ASN A 161 -14.44 -0.11 28.76
CA ASN A 161 -14.70 0.32 30.13
C ASN A 161 -13.42 0.51 30.99
N ALA A 162 -12.34 0.99 30.37
CA ALA A 162 -11.07 1.34 31.03
C ALA A 162 -10.69 2.84 30.96
N PRO A 163 -11.63 3.81 31.12
CA PRO A 163 -11.31 5.24 30.98
C PRO A 163 -10.39 5.79 32.09
N TYR A 164 -10.20 5.03 33.17
CA TYR A 164 -9.33 5.38 34.29
C TYR A 164 -7.83 5.22 33.98
N ILE A 165 -7.47 4.60 32.85
CA ILE A 165 -6.08 4.52 32.39
C ILE A 165 -5.78 5.79 31.58
N PRO A 166 -5.00 6.75 32.10
CA PRO A 166 -4.77 8.01 31.40
C PRO A 166 -3.83 7.82 30.21
N VAL A 167 -4.10 8.54 29.12
CA VAL A 167 -3.24 8.58 27.93
C VAL A 167 -2.54 9.94 27.87
N HIS A 168 -1.22 9.93 27.98
CA HIS A 168 -0.37 11.13 28.01
C HIS A 168 0.35 11.29 26.67
N ALA A 169 0.19 12.43 26.01
CA ALA A 169 0.88 12.68 24.75
C ALA A 169 2.30 13.22 25.01
N LEU A 170 3.33 12.51 24.54
CA LEU A 170 4.73 12.86 24.78
C LEU A 170 5.09 14.26 24.28
N ASN A 171 4.50 14.70 23.16
CA ASN A 171 4.72 16.04 22.59
C ASN A 171 4.26 17.18 23.52
N LYS A 172 3.28 16.93 24.41
CA LYS A 172 2.80 17.89 25.41
C LYS A 172 3.62 17.87 26.70
N ILE A 173 4.47 16.87 26.89
CA ILE A 173 5.37 16.76 28.03
C ILE A 173 6.70 17.46 27.70
N LYS A 174 7.16 18.35 28.58
CA LYS A 174 8.43 19.07 28.42
C LYS A 174 9.60 18.09 28.45
N TYR A 175 10.70 18.42 27.78
CA TYR A 175 11.92 17.60 27.82
C TYR A 175 12.43 17.47 29.26
N GLY A 176 12.80 16.25 29.66
CA GLY A 176 13.26 15.94 31.02
C GLY A 176 12.16 15.82 32.08
N ASP A 177 10.92 16.20 31.77
CA ASP A 177 9.80 15.95 32.66
C ASP A 177 9.36 14.48 32.59
N THR A 178 9.33 13.82 33.74
CA THR A 178 8.93 12.42 33.92
C THR A 178 7.83 12.28 34.98
N ALA A 179 7.17 13.40 35.34
CA ALA A 179 6.19 13.46 36.44
C ALA A 179 4.96 12.56 36.24
N THR A 180 4.63 12.18 35.00
CA THR A 180 3.59 11.20 34.72
C THR A 180 3.97 9.83 35.31
N SER A 181 3.37 9.42 36.42
CA SER A 181 3.75 8.19 37.13
C SER A 181 3.12 6.91 36.57
N GLU A 182 1.92 7.00 35.98
CA GLU A 182 1.14 5.86 35.50
C GLU A 182 0.33 6.18 34.24
N GLY A 183 -0.05 5.15 33.50
CA GLY A 183 -0.88 5.21 32.29
C GLY A 183 -0.14 4.81 31.01
N VAL A 184 -0.70 5.26 29.89
CA VAL A 184 -0.15 5.10 28.55
C VAL A 184 0.61 6.36 28.17
N LEU A 185 1.92 6.24 27.89
CA LEU A 185 2.67 7.30 27.23
C LEU A 185 2.56 7.10 25.72
N PHE A 186 1.82 7.99 25.06
CA PHE A 186 1.55 7.97 23.63
C PHE A 186 2.55 8.86 22.89
N ALA A 187 3.19 8.33 21.83
CA ALA A 187 4.20 9.04 21.06
C ALA A 187 4.17 8.65 19.58
N THR A 188 4.65 9.53 18.71
CA THR A 188 4.86 9.18 17.30
C THR A 188 6.22 8.51 17.10
N TYR A 189 6.36 7.72 16.04
CA TYR A 189 7.69 7.20 15.65
C TYR A 189 8.69 8.32 15.38
N SER A 190 8.25 9.45 14.79
CA SER A 190 9.08 10.63 14.58
C SER A 190 9.51 11.31 15.89
N ALA A 191 8.75 11.15 16.98
CA ALA A 191 9.14 11.70 18.27
C ALA A 191 10.39 10.98 18.84
N LEU A 192 10.63 9.71 18.51
CA LEU A 192 11.78 8.94 19.01
C LEU A 192 13.12 9.58 18.62
N ILE A 193 13.18 10.18 17.44
CA ILE A 193 14.39 10.85 16.90
C ILE A 193 14.49 12.32 17.31
N GLY A 194 13.54 12.84 18.11
CA GLY A 194 13.48 14.24 18.49
C GLY A 194 14.57 14.64 19.51
N GLU A 195 15.25 15.76 19.25
CA GLU A 195 16.24 16.36 20.14
C GLU A 195 15.84 17.78 20.59
N SER A 196 16.15 18.13 21.83
CA SER A 196 15.99 19.48 22.37
C SER A 196 17.11 20.41 21.91
N GLN A 197 16.75 21.63 21.51
CA GLN A 197 17.68 22.70 21.11
C GLN A 197 18.36 23.39 22.31
N ALA A 198 17.84 23.21 23.54
CA ALA A 198 18.20 24.04 24.68
C ALA A 198 19.45 23.58 25.50
N GLY A 199 20.05 22.43 25.18
CA GLY A 199 21.22 21.89 25.90
C GLY A 199 20.90 21.38 27.33
N GLY A 200 21.19 20.10 27.62
CA GLY A 200 20.97 19.50 28.96
C GLY A 200 21.00 17.97 29.00
N GLN A 201 20.91 17.37 30.20
CA GLN A 201 21.05 15.91 30.45
C GLN A 201 19.97 15.03 29.77
N HIS A 202 18.79 15.57 29.43
CA HIS A 202 17.70 14.90 28.71
C HIS A 202 17.52 15.44 27.29
N ARG A 203 18.61 15.44 26.51
CA ARG A 203 18.64 16.01 25.16
C ARG A 203 17.71 15.30 24.18
N THR A 204 17.51 13.99 24.30
CA THR A 204 16.75 13.19 23.31
C THR A 204 15.45 12.65 23.90
N ARG A 205 14.40 12.56 23.08
CA ARG A 205 13.11 11.97 23.50
C ARG A 205 13.23 10.50 23.86
N ILE A 206 14.05 9.72 23.15
CA ILE A 206 14.31 8.32 23.52
C ILE A 206 14.89 8.21 24.93
N LYS A 207 15.80 9.09 25.34
CA LYS A 207 16.36 9.09 26.70
C LYS A 207 15.28 9.43 27.73
N GLN A 208 14.45 10.43 27.48
CA GLN A 208 13.32 10.76 28.35
C GLN A 208 12.35 9.58 28.52
N ILE A 209 12.05 8.84 27.44
CA ILE A 209 11.23 7.63 27.49
C ILE A 209 11.89 6.55 28.35
N LEU A 210 13.20 6.31 28.18
CA LEU A 210 13.95 5.33 28.96
C LEU A 210 13.99 5.70 30.45
N ASP A 211 14.20 6.98 30.77
CA ASP A 211 14.17 7.50 32.14
C ASP A 211 12.77 7.32 32.77
N TRP A 212 11.71 7.52 31.98
CA TRP A 212 10.33 7.27 32.40
C TRP A 212 10.06 5.77 32.65
N CYS A 213 10.59 4.89 31.79
CA CYS A 213 10.46 3.43 31.92
C CYS A 213 11.16 2.87 33.15
N LYS A 214 12.34 3.43 33.52
CA LYS A 214 13.26 2.92 34.56
C LYS A 214 13.95 1.59 34.17
N PRO A 215 15.06 1.19 34.84
CA PRO A 215 15.91 0.06 34.43
C PRO A 215 15.24 -1.33 34.42
N ASP A 216 14.14 -1.53 35.15
CA ASP A 216 13.43 -2.81 35.26
C ASP A 216 12.06 -2.82 34.59
N PHE A 217 11.86 -1.97 33.58
CA PHE A 217 10.59 -1.86 32.88
C PHE A 217 10.15 -3.20 32.30
N ASP A 218 9.05 -3.74 32.84
CA ASP A 218 8.37 -4.93 32.34
C ASP A 218 6.99 -4.59 31.74
N GLY A 219 6.68 -3.31 31.56
CA GLY A 219 5.44 -2.85 30.97
C GLY A 219 5.30 -3.20 29.49
N VAL A 220 4.17 -2.81 28.90
CA VAL A 220 3.84 -3.09 27.51
C VAL A 220 4.40 -2.00 26.59
N ILE A 221 4.95 -2.40 25.45
CA ILE A 221 5.33 -1.53 24.34
C ILE A 221 4.52 -1.95 23.12
N ILE A 222 3.66 -1.03 22.66
CA ILE A 222 2.88 -1.21 21.44
C ILE A 222 3.56 -0.44 20.32
N PHE A 223 3.86 -1.14 19.23
CA PHE A 223 4.22 -0.55 17.95
C PHE A 223 3.03 -0.69 16.99
N ASP A 224 2.20 0.34 16.93
CA ASP A 224 1.00 0.41 16.09
C ASP A 224 1.31 1.02 14.72
N GLU A 225 0.75 0.44 13.65
CA GLU A 225 1.09 0.78 12.26
C GLU A 225 2.61 0.66 11.99
N CYS A 226 3.23 -0.37 12.56
CA CYS A 226 4.69 -0.53 12.60
C CYS A 226 5.36 -0.77 11.24
N HIS A 227 4.59 -0.95 10.16
CA HIS A 227 5.10 -0.97 8.79
C HIS A 227 5.90 0.30 8.43
N LYS A 228 5.67 1.43 9.12
CA LYS A 228 6.50 2.66 8.96
C LYS A 228 7.95 2.49 9.41
N ALA A 229 8.26 1.47 10.21
CA ALA A 229 9.62 1.13 10.63
C ALA A 229 10.29 0.07 9.74
N LYS A 230 9.70 -0.28 8.57
CA LYS A 230 10.21 -1.33 7.66
C LYS A 230 11.69 -1.16 7.28
N ASN A 231 12.15 0.08 7.17
CA ASN A 231 13.52 0.43 6.79
C ASN A 231 14.42 0.58 8.04
N ALA A 232 14.46 -0.45 8.90
CA ALA A 232 15.05 -0.32 10.24
C ALA A 232 16.57 -0.19 10.29
N THR A 233 17.26 -0.63 9.24
CA THR A 233 18.72 -0.52 9.09
C THR A 233 19.16 0.76 8.40
N SER A 234 18.32 1.35 7.53
CA SER A 234 18.65 2.57 6.78
C SER A 234 18.16 3.83 7.48
N THR A 235 16.98 3.83 8.09
CA THR A 235 16.39 5.05 8.68
C THR A 235 16.80 5.29 10.14
N LYS A 236 16.96 6.57 10.52
CA LYS A 236 17.16 6.96 11.94
C LYS A 236 16.00 6.48 12.83
N MET A 237 14.79 6.47 12.28
CA MET A 237 13.57 6.04 12.96
C MET A 237 13.63 4.56 13.35
N GLY A 238 13.88 3.66 12.40
CA GLY A 238 13.87 2.25 12.72
C GLY A 238 15.08 1.80 13.55
N LYS A 239 16.23 2.48 13.44
CA LYS A 239 17.34 2.33 14.40
C LYS A 239 16.91 2.68 15.83
N ALA A 240 16.16 3.77 16.02
CA ALA A 240 15.67 4.16 17.33
C ALA A 240 14.65 3.15 17.90
N VAL A 241 13.82 2.55 17.05
CA VAL A 241 12.89 1.47 17.45
C VAL A 241 13.65 0.23 17.93
N LEU A 242 14.67 -0.21 17.19
CA LEU A 242 15.53 -1.33 17.60
C LEU A 242 16.32 -1.02 18.88
N ASP A 243 16.88 0.19 19.00
CA ASP A 243 17.62 0.64 20.17
C ASP A 243 16.75 0.66 21.44
N LEU A 244 15.50 1.14 21.34
CA LEU A 244 14.53 1.12 22.45
C LEU A 244 14.27 -0.31 22.93
N GLN A 245 14.04 -1.25 22.01
CA GLN A 245 13.76 -2.65 22.35
C GLN A 245 14.97 -3.34 23.02
N ASN A 246 16.18 -3.04 22.56
CA ASN A 246 17.42 -3.58 23.13
C ASN A 246 17.68 -3.04 24.53
N LYS A 247 17.36 -1.77 24.80
CA LYS A 247 17.51 -1.14 26.11
C LYS A 247 16.43 -1.53 27.12
N LEU A 248 15.31 -2.10 26.66
CA LEU A 248 14.20 -2.57 27.50
C LEU A 248 13.98 -4.09 27.32
N PRO A 249 14.95 -4.95 27.70
CA PRO A 249 14.91 -6.38 27.40
C PRO A 249 13.75 -7.12 28.05
N ARG A 250 13.23 -6.64 29.20
CA ARG A 250 12.10 -7.27 29.91
C ARG A 250 10.72 -6.80 29.47
N ALA A 251 10.66 -5.80 28.58
CA ALA A 251 9.40 -5.24 28.09
C ALA A 251 8.58 -6.25 27.30
N ARG A 252 7.26 -6.07 27.36
CA ARG A 252 6.26 -6.86 26.64
C ARG A 252 5.94 -6.19 25.31
N VAL A 253 6.49 -6.71 24.21
CA VAL A 253 6.38 -6.06 22.90
C VAL A 253 5.20 -6.62 22.12
N VAL A 254 4.40 -5.72 21.56
CA VAL A 254 3.33 -6.04 20.60
C VAL A 254 3.55 -5.24 19.34
N TYR A 255 3.60 -5.93 18.21
CA TYR A 255 3.59 -5.33 16.89
C TYR A 255 2.17 -5.40 16.35
N ALA A 256 1.58 -4.27 15.97
CA ALA A 256 0.25 -4.23 15.38
C ALA A 256 0.35 -3.67 13.94
N SER A 257 0.25 -4.55 12.95
CA SER A 257 0.30 -4.17 11.53
C SER A 257 -0.35 -5.22 10.66
N ALA A 258 -1.35 -4.81 9.87
CA ALA A 258 -2.08 -5.68 8.95
C ALA A 258 -1.20 -6.27 7.82
N THR A 259 -0.08 -5.62 7.52
CA THR A 259 0.86 -5.99 6.43
C THR A 259 2.21 -6.44 6.97
N GLY A 260 2.33 -6.63 8.30
CA GLY A 260 3.60 -6.89 8.97
C GLY A 260 4.29 -8.19 8.55
N ALA A 261 3.53 -9.20 8.14
CA ALA A 261 4.03 -10.50 7.69
C ALA A 261 3.72 -10.79 6.21
N SER A 262 3.57 -9.74 5.39
CA SER A 262 3.32 -9.88 3.95
C SER A 262 4.62 -9.98 3.15
N GLU A 263 5.64 -9.21 3.55
CA GLU A 263 6.96 -9.20 2.89
C GLU A 263 8.06 -9.42 3.93
N PRO A 264 9.05 -10.31 3.67
CA PRO A 264 10.10 -10.62 4.63
C PRO A 264 10.91 -9.39 5.05
N LYS A 265 11.20 -8.47 4.11
CA LYS A 265 11.95 -7.22 4.35
C LYS A 265 11.29 -6.35 5.42
N ASN A 266 9.96 -6.34 5.46
CA ASN A 266 9.18 -5.50 6.37
C ASN A 266 9.17 -6.04 7.82
N MET A 267 9.84 -7.15 8.10
CA MET A 267 9.88 -7.76 9.43
C MET A 267 11.10 -7.35 10.26
N ILE A 268 12.09 -6.66 9.70
CA ILE A 268 13.40 -6.42 10.34
C ILE A 268 13.33 -5.83 11.76
N TYR A 269 12.36 -4.96 12.05
CA TYR A 269 12.18 -4.35 13.38
C TYR A 269 11.51 -5.29 14.40
N MET A 270 10.95 -6.41 13.95
CA MET A 270 10.22 -7.40 14.74
C MET A 270 11.13 -8.45 15.39
N SER A 271 12.33 -8.05 15.82
CA SER A 271 13.36 -8.95 16.37
C SER A 271 12.87 -9.79 17.56
N ARG A 272 11.86 -9.30 18.30
CA ARG A 272 11.28 -9.99 19.46
C ARG A 272 10.39 -11.17 19.10
N LEU A 273 10.08 -11.42 17.84
CA LEU A 273 9.37 -12.64 17.43
C LEU A 273 10.24 -13.89 17.62
N GLY A 274 11.58 -13.74 17.62
CA GLY A 274 12.49 -14.87 17.85
C GLY A 274 12.61 -15.83 16.66
N ILE A 275 12.35 -15.35 15.44
CA ILE A 275 12.49 -16.12 14.19
C ILE A 275 13.98 -16.18 13.77
N TRP A 276 14.72 -15.11 14.05
CA TRP A 276 16.16 -15.00 13.84
C TRP A 276 16.87 -14.55 15.12
N GLY A 277 18.19 -14.72 15.16
CA GLY A 277 19.05 -14.40 16.30
C GLY A 277 19.57 -15.63 17.03
N GLU A 278 20.17 -15.41 18.20
CA GLU A 278 20.75 -16.46 19.03
C GLU A 278 19.73 -17.56 19.35
N GLY A 279 20.10 -18.82 19.08
CA GLY A 279 19.23 -19.96 19.34
C GLY A 279 18.29 -20.35 18.21
N THR A 280 18.29 -19.62 17.10
CA THR A 280 17.41 -19.87 15.96
C THR A 280 18.19 -20.40 14.75
N PRO A 281 17.52 -21.00 13.75
CA PRO A 281 18.18 -21.44 12.50
C PRO A 281 18.82 -20.30 11.70
N PHE A 282 18.36 -19.05 11.88
CA PHE A 282 18.84 -17.87 11.17
C PHE A 282 19.61 -16.95 12.13
N ARG A 283 20.94 -16.86 11.99
CA ARG A 283 21.74 -16.08 12.96
C ARG A 283 21.47 -14.58 12.85
N THR A 284 21.26 -14.09 11.63
CA THR A 284 20.93 -12.69 11.34
C THR A 284 19.61 -12.57 10.59
N PHE A 285 19.11 -11.34 10.49
CA PHE A 285 17.94 -11.05 9.67
C PHE A 285 18.25 -11.25 8.16
N GLU A 286 19.47 -10.94 7.73
CA GLU A 286 19.92 -11.13 6.35
C GLU A 286 19.92 -12.61 5.97
N ASP A 287 20.32 -13.52 6.88
CA ASP A 287 20.25 -14.96 6.67
C ASP A 287 18.80 -15.42 6.45
N PHE A 288 17.86 -14.90 7.26
CA PHE A 288 16.44 -15.15 7.12
C PHE A 288 15.90 -14.60 5.79
N LEU A 289 16.19 -13.34 5.48
CA LEU A 289 15.74 -12.67 4.27
C LEU A 289 16.18 -13.43 3.02
N HIS A 290 17.47 -13.77 2.93
CA HIS A 290 18.01 -14.51 1.79
C HIS A 290 17.37 -15.89 1.63
N ALA A 291 17.09 -16.58 2.74
CA ALA A 291 16.45 -17.89 2.72
C ALA A 291 14.99 -17.84 2.24
N ILE A 292 14.25 -16.78 2.58
CA ILE A 292 12.86 -16.61 2.17
C ILE A 292 12.77 -16.07 0.74
N GLU A 293 13.55 -15.05 0.37
CA GLU A 293 13.57 -14.49 -1.00
C GLU A 293 13.89 -15.55 -2.05
N LYS A 294 14.86 -16.44 -1.78
CA LYS A 294 15.21 -17.54 -2.70
C LYS A 294 14.06 -18.53 -2.94
N ARG A 295 13.09 -18.61 -2.02
CA ARG A 295 11.98 -19.56 -2.05
C ARG A 295 10.63 -18.90 -2.39
N GLY A 296 10.62 -17.58 -2.59
CA GLY A 296 9.45 -16.80 -2.99
C GLY A 296 8.37 -16.68 -1.90
N VAL A 297 7.22 -16.14 -2.31
CA VAL A 297 6.07 -15.83 -1.44
C VAL A 297 5.50 -17.04 -0.67
N GLY A 298 5.56 -18.25 -1.24
CA GLY A 298 5.10 -19.46 -0.56
C GLY A 298 5.90 -19.79 0.70
N ALA A 299 7.18 -19.39 0.77
CA ALA A 299 7.96 -19.54 2.00
C ALA A 299 7.49 -18.58 3.10
N MET A 300 7.02 -17.38 2.73
CA MET A 300 6.47 -16.42 3.70
C MET A 300 5.16 -16.92 4.32
N GLU A 301 4.31 -17.60 3.54
CA GLU A 301 3.10 -18.25 4.07
C GLU A 301 3.43 -19.35 5.07
N ILE A 302 4.49 -20.13 4.81
CA ILE A 302 4.96 -21.16 5.74
C ILE A 302 5.45 -20.53 7.04
N VAL A 303 6.21 -19.43 6.97
CA VAL A 303 6.62 -18.66 8.14
C VAL A 303 5.40 -18.17 8.92
N ALA A 304 4.39 -17.62 8.23
CA ALA A 304 3.16 -17.16 8.87
C ALA A 304 2.39 -18.29 9.57
N MET A 305 2.31 -19.48 8.96
CA MET A 305 1.71 -20.67 9.58
C MET A 305 2.50 -21.11 10.83
N ASP A 306 3.83 -21.16 10.75
CA ASP A 306 4.69 -21.53 11.88
C ASP A 306 4.57 -20.53 13.04
N MET A 307 4.49 -19.24 12.72
CA MET A 307 4.25 -18.18 13.70
C MET A 307 2.88 -18.32 14.38
N LYS A 308 1.82 -18.70 13.64
CA LYS A 308 0.49 -18.95 14.21
C LYS A 308 0.50 -20.16 15.15
N VAL A 309 1.09 -21.28 14.72
CA VAL A 309 1.22 -22.51 15.54
C VAL A 309 2.04 -22.26 16.79
N SER A 310 3.07 -21.42 16.70
CA SER A 310 3.91 -21.04 17.84
C SER A 310 3.25 -20.03 18.78
N GLY A 311 2.05 -19.52 18.45
CA GLY A 311 1.32 -18.55 19.26
C GLY A 311 1.91 -17.14 19.28
N MET A 312 2.81 -16.82 18.35
CA MET A 312 3.43 -15.50 18.25
C MET A 312 2.71 -14.57 17.25
N TYR A 313 1.76 -15.09 16.50
CA TYR A 313 1.09 -14.37 15.41
C TYR A 313 -0.39 -14.74 15.27
N ILE A 314 -1.20 -13.72 15.02
CA ILE A 314 -2.58 -13.89 14.57
C ILE A 314 -2.87 -12.88 13.47
N ALA A 315 -3.54 -13.32 12.40
CA ALA A 315 -3.96 -12.41 11.32
C ALA A 315 -5.29 -12.83 10.73
N ARG A 316 -6.25 -11.92 10.87
CA ARG A 316 -7.62 -12.10 10.42
C ARG A 316 -8.10 -10.82 9.75
N GLN A 317 -9.11 -10.87 8.91
CA GLN A 317 -9.65 -9.72 8.19
C GLN A 317 -11.16 -9.69 8.28
N LEU A 318 -11.74 -8.50 8.16
CA LEU A 318 -13.19 -8.38 8.04
C LEU A 318 -13.63 -8.97 6.70
N SER A 319 -14.68 -9.79 6.69
CA SER A 319 -15.21 -10.35 5.46
C SER A 319 -15.70 -9.23 4.52
N PHE A 320 -15.46 -9.40 3.22
CA PHE A 320 -16.07 -8.57 2.18
C PHE A 320 -17.46 -9.07 1.76
N ALA A 321 -18.04 -10.03 2.48
CA ALA A 321 -19.41 -10.48 2.23
C ALA A 321 -20.40 -9.30 2.22
N GLY A 322 -21.16 -9.18 1.14
CA GLY A 322 -22.15 -8.11 0.93
C GLY A 322 -21.57 -6.78 0.41
N VAL A 323 -20.25 -6.65 0.29
CA VAL A 323 -19.59 -5.54 -0.40
C VAL A 323 -19.70 -5.77 -1.91
N SER A 324 -20.12 -4.74 -2.66
CA SER A 324 -20.17 -4.81 -4.13
C SER A 324 -19.10 -3.92 -4.75
N PHE A 325 -18.44 -4.40 -5.79
CA PHE A 325 -17.44 -3.66 -6.55
C PHE A 325 -17.93 -3.44 -7.99
N ARG A 326 -17.76 -2.23 -8.50
CA ARG A 326 -18.11 -1.85 -9.87
C ARG A 326 -16.95 -1.06 -10.48
N ILE A 327 -16.61 -1.38 -11.71
CA ILE A 327 -15.65 -0.60 -12.51
C ILE A 327 -16.45 0.16 -13.55
N GLU A 328 -16.25 1.48 -13.60
CA GLU A 328 -16.83 2.38 -14.58
C GLU A 328 -15.71 2.86 -15.51
N GLU A 329 -15.78 2.44 -16.77
CA GLU A 329 -14.88 2.92 -17.82
C GLU A 329 -15.44 4.22 -18.40
N ILE A 330 -14.67 5.31 -18.30
CA ILE A 330 -15.07 6.65 -18.70
C ILE A 330 -14.40 7.02 -20.02
N ALA A 331 -15.21 7.25 -21.05
CA ALA A 331 -14.73 7.78 -22.32
C ALA A 331 -14.32 9.25 -22.16
N LEU A 332 -13.29 9.69 -22.88
CA LEU A 332 -12.91 11.09 -22.90
C LEU A 332 -13.85 11.87 -23.82
N ASP A 333 -14.26 13.06 -23.37
CA ASP A 333 -14.97 14.03 -24.20
C ASP A 333 -14.07 14.47 -25.36
N ASP A 334 -14.65 14.69 -26.55
CA ASP A 334 -13.86 15.03 -27.74
C ASP A 334 -13.10 16.36 -27.58
N ASP A 335 -13.71 17.35 -26.92
CA ASP A 335 -13.04 18.61 -26.56
C ASP A 335 -11.86 18.36 -25.62
N PHE A 336 -12.00 17.43 -24.67
CA PHE A 336 -10.92 17.07 -23.75
C PHE A 336 -9.78 16.34 -24.47
N LYS A 337 -10.08 15.48 -25.45
CA LYS A 337 -9.07 14.82 -26.30
C LYS A 337 -8.23 15.84 -27.06
N VAL A 338 -8.83 16.93 -27.53
CA VAL A 338 -8.10 18.02 -28.20
C VAL A 338 -7.09 18.66 -27.24
N VAL A 339 -7.52 19.02 -26.02
CA VAL A 339 -6.63 19.60 -24.99
C VAL A 339 -5.52 18.62 -24.61
N TYR A 340 -5.86 17.34 -24.42
CA TYR A 340 -4.90 16.29 -24.11
C TYR A 340 -3.82 16.15 -25.20
N ASN A 341 -4.24 16.11 -26.47
CA ASN A 341 -3.33 15.98 -27.60
C ASN A 341 -2.44 17.23 -27.78
N LYS A 342 -2.97 18.43 -27.53
CA LYS A 342 -2.15 19.66 -27.48
C LYS A 342 -1.08 19.56 -26.39
N ALA A 343 -1.45 19.05 -25.22
CA ALA A 343 -0.53 18.88 -24.11
C ALA A 343 0.56 17.83 -24.39
N ALA A 344 0.20 16.68 -25.00
CA ALA A 344 1.14 15.67 -25.48
C ALA A 344 2.19 16.25 -26.42
N LYS A 345 1.75 17.03 -27.41
CA LYS A 345 2.65 17.71 -28.37
C LYS A 345 3.57 18.71 -27.68
N LEU A 346 3.05 19.50 -26.74
CA LEU A 346 3.86 20.46 -25.99
C LEU A 346 4.93 19.77 -25.13
N TRP A 347 4.62 18.64 -24.48
CA TRP A 347 5.60 17.86 -23.72
C TRP A 347 6.67 17.23 -24.61
N ALA A 348 6.32 16.77 -25.81
CA ALA A 348 7.27 16.28 -26.80
C ALA A 348 8.24 17.39 -27.26
N GLU A 349 7.71 18.59 -27.54
CA GLU A 349 8.53 19.76 -27.85
C GLU A 349 9.42 20.17 -26.68
N ALA A 350 8.88 20.15 -25.45
CA ALA A 350 9.63 20.43 -24.24
C ALA A 350 10.81 19.47 -24.09
N LEU A 351 10.61 18.16 -24.30
CA LEU A 351 11.70 17.18 -24.26
C LEU A 351 12.84 17.57 -25.21
N GLN A 352 12.52 17.94 -26.45
CA GLN A 352 13.52 18.37 -27.43
C GLN A 352 14.23 19.67 -27.02
N VAL A 353 13.52 20.61 -26.41
CA VAL A 353 14.11 21.85 -25.86
C VAL A 353 15.07 21.53 -24.72
N PHE A 354 14.67 20.69 -23.78
CA PHE A 354 15.48 20.26 -22.63
C PHE A 354 16.73 19.49 -23.08
N MET A 355 16.62 18.62 -24.09
CA MET A 355 17.77 17.92 -24.66
C MET A 355 18.78 18.90 -25.25
N ARG A 356 18.32 19.83 -26.10
CA ARG A 356 19.18 20.86 -26.70
C ARG A 356 19.81 21.79 -25.66
N ALA A 357 19.05 22.22 -24.65
CA ALA A 357 19.58 23.04 -23.56
C ALA A 357 20.65 22.29 -22.76
N ALA A 358 20.45 21.00 -22.49
CA ALA A 358 21.46 20.17 -21.81
C ALA A 358 22.72 19.96 -22.64
N ASP A 359 22.60 19.88 -23.98
CA ASP A 359 23.73 19.84 -24.91
C ASP A 359 24.51 21.16 -24.91
N GLU A 360 23.82 22.30 -25.03
CA GLU A 360 24.41 23.65 -25.03
C GLU A 360 25.11 23.99 -23.70
N LEU A 361 24.57 23.51 -22.58
CA LEU A 361 25.19 23.63 -21.25
C LEU A 361 26.37 22.66 -21.03
N GLY A 362 26.59 21.71 -21.94
CA GLY A 362 27.64 20.71 -21.80
C GLY A 362 27.47 19.80 -20.58
N LEU A 363 26.23 19.49 -20.18
CA LEU A 363 25.96 18.71 -18.96
C LEU A 363 26.53 17.28 -19.09
N VAL A 364 27.52 16.98 -18.24
CA VAL A 364 28.18 15.67 -18.15
C VAL A 364 27.24 14.59 -17.61
N SER A 365 26.41 14.94 -16.63
CA SER A 365 25.36 14.06 -16.09
C SER A 365 24.00 14.74 -16.20
N ARG A 366 23.01 14.01 -16.72
CA ARG A 366 21.63 14.49 -16.91
C ARG A 366 20.62 13.75 -16.02
N LYS A 367 21.10 12.92 -15.08
CA LYS A 367 20.25 12.03 -14.28
C LYS A 367 19.20 12.80 -13.47
N SER A 368 19.62 13.85 -12.75
CA SER A 368 18.71 14.69 -11.96
C SER A 368 17.69 15.43 -12.84
N LEU A 369 18.16 16.03 -13.95
CA LEU A 369 17.30 16.72 -14.93
C LEU A 369 16.20 15.79 -15.46
N TRP A 370 16.56 14.59 -15.90
CA TRP A 370 15.58 13.63 -16.42
C TRP A 370 14.68 13.07 -15.34
N GLY A 371 15.19 12.83 -14.13
CA GLY A 371 14.37 12.44 -12.98
C GLY A 371 13.24 13.44 -12.73
N GLN A 372 13.57 14.73 -12.65
CA GLN A 372 12.59 15.80 -12.46
C GLN A 372 11.65 15.96 -13.66
N PHE A 373 12.16 15.85 -14.90
CA PHE A 373 11.35 16.05 -16.11
C PHE A 373 10.26 14.99 -16.18
N TRP A 374 10.65 13.72 -15.99
CA TRP A 374 9.74 12.61 -16.10
C TRP A 374 8.79 12.47 -14.91
N SER A 375 9.20 12.87 -13.71
CA SER A 375 8.30 12.95 -12.55
C SER A 375 7.25 14.06 -12.72
N SER A 376 7.62 15.18 -13.36
CA SER A 376 6.70 16.28 -13.68
C SER A 376 5.74 15.90 -14.80
N HIS A 377 6.26 15.28 -15.88
CA HIS A 377 5.47 14.73 -16.98
C HIS A 377 4.40 13.74 -16.47
N GLN A 378 4.81 12.76 -15.66
CA GLN A 378 3.89 11.76 -15.12
C GLN A 378 2.81 12.41 -14.25
N ARG A 379 3.16 13.34 -13.36
CA ARG A 379 2.18 14.08 -12.54
C ARG A 379 1.19 14.88 -13.38
N PHE A 380 1.67 15.53 -14.44
CA PHE A 380 0.83 16.32 -15.33
C PHE A 380 -0.24 15.48 -16.03
N PHE A 381 0.14 14.37 -16.67
CA PHE A 381 -0.84 13.53 -17.37
C PHE A 381 -1.76 12.77 -16.41
N LYS A 382 -1.27 12.34 -15.24
CA LYS A 382 -2.13 11.80 -14.17
C LYS A 382 -3.24 12.77 -13.81
N TYR A 383 -2.89 14.04 -13.62
CA TYR A 383 -3.85 15.08 -13.30
C TYR A 383 -4.89 15.27 -14.41
N LEU A 384 -4.49 15.22 -15.68
CA LEU A 384 -5.43 15.24 -16.81
C LEU A 384 -6.38 14.04 -16.80
N CYS A 385 -5.89 12.83 -16.52
CA CYS A 385 -6.76 11.65 -16.41
C CYS A 385 -7.80 11.80 -15.29
N ILE A 386 -7.41 12.35 -14.14
CA ILE A 386 -8.31 12.61 -13.01
C ILE A 386 -9.37 13.65 -13.41
N ALA A 387 -8.94 14.78 -14.01
CA ALA A 387 -9.82 15.85 -14.45
C ALA A 387 -10.86 15.37 -15.48
N ALA A 388 -10.45 14.53 -16.44
CA ALA A 388 -11.33 13.96 -17.46
C ALA A 388 -12.54 13.20 -16.87
N LYS A 389 -12.39 12.65 -15.65
CA LYS A 389 -13.41 11.81 -15.01
C LYS A 389 -14.35 12.59 -14.08
N VAL A 390 -14.06 13.85 -13.77
CA VAL A 390 -14.84 14.67 -12.81
C VAL A 390 -16.31 14.78 -13.22
N ARG A 391 -16.58 15.06 -14.49
CA ARG A 391 -17.94 15.22 -15.01
C ARG A 391 -18.79 13.97 -14.76
N CYS A 392 -18.33 12.83 -15.25
CA CYS A 392 -19.04 11.56 -15.09
C CYS A 392 -19.12 11.13 -13.61
N LEU A 393 -18.09 11.38 -12.81
CA LEU A 393 -18.15 11.13 -11.37
C LEU A 393 -19.31 11.88 -10.72
N VAL A 394 -19.47 13.17 -11.03
CA VAL A 394 -20.54 14.00 -10.44
C VAL A 394 -21.92 13.49 -10.87
N GLU A 395 -22.10 13.10 -12.13
CA GLU A 395 -23.35 12.52 -12.65
C GLU A 395 -23.71 11.22 -11.91
N LEU A 396 -22.74 10.29 -11.76
CA LEU A 396 -22.90 9.05 -11.00
C LEU A 396 -23.19 9.33 -9.52
N ALA A 397 -22.44 10.24 -8.92
CA ALA A 397 -22.60 10.66 -7.53
C ALA A 397 -24.01 11.20 -7.25
N GLN A 398 -24.53 12.08 -8.10
CA GLN A 398 -25.87 12.63 -7.95
C GLN A 398 -26.96 11.55 -8.02
N LYS A 399 -26.81 10.56 -8.91
CA LYS A 399 -27.72 9.41 -9.00
C LYS A 399 -27.74 8.59 -7.69
N GLU A 400 -26.57 8.31 -7.13
CA GLU A 400 -26.48 7.54 -5.87
C GLU A 400 -26.99 8.33 -4.66
N LEU A 401 -26.79 9.66 -4.63
CA LEU A 401 -27.38 10.55 -3.61
C LEU A 401 -28.91 10.58 -3.69
N GLN A 402 -29.47 10.64 -4.90
CA GLN A 402 -30.92 10.56 -5.13
C GLN A 402 -31.50 9.21 -4.69
N ALA A 403 -30.72 8.13 -4.80
CA ALA A 403 -31.06 6.81 -4.26
C ALA A 403 -30.95 6.72 -2.72
N GLY A 404 -30.71 7.84 -2.02
CA GLY A 404 -30.67 7.90 -0.57
C GLY A 404 -29.36 7.39 0.06
N LYS A 405 -28.30 7.23 -0.74
CA LYS A 405 -26.97 6.80 -0.26
C LYS A 405 -26.13 8.01 0.19
N SER A 406 -24.99 7.73 0.84
CA SER A 406 -23.97 8.74 1.20
C SER A 406 -22.68 8.44 0.46
N LEU A 407 -21.99 9.47 -0.01
CA LEU A 407 -20.82 9.33 -0.87
C LEU A 407 -19.52 9.56 -0.12
N VAL A 408 -18.51 8.76 -0.46
CA VAL A 408 -17.12 8.98 -0.09
C VAL A 408 -16.28 8.97 -1.36
N ILE A 409 -15.57 10.05 -1.66
CA ILE A 409 -14.73 10.17 -2.85
C ILE A 409 -13.28 10.11 -2.41
N GLY A 410 -12.55 9.11 -2.91
CA GLY A 410 -11.13 8.93 -2.66
C GLY A 410 -10.27 9.61 -3.73
N LEU A 411 -9.31 10.43 -3.28
CA LEU A 411 -8.26 11.05 -4.09
C LEU A 411 -6.90 10.73 -3.44
N GLN A 412 -5.82 10.63 -4.21
CA GLN A 412 -4.48 10.60 -3.60
C GLN A 412 -3.90 12.01 -3.51
N SER A 413 -4.04 12.78 -4.60
CA SER A 413 -3.44 14.10 -4.75
C SER A 413 -4.46 15.24 -4.57
N THR A 414 -4.10 16.29 -3.83
CA THR A 414 -4.97 17.48 -3.60
C THR A 414 -4.69 18.64 -4.58
N GLY A 415 -3.56 18.60 -5.29
CA GLY A 415 -3.14 19.67 -6.20
C GLY A 415 -2.89 21.03 -5.53
N GLU A 416 -2.74 21.08 -4.20
CA GLU A 416 -2.65 22.35 -3.46
C GLU A 416 -1.42 23.18 -3.85
N SER A 417 -0.24 22.56 -3.97
CA SER A 417 1.00 23.27 -4.33
C SER A 417 0.83 24.07 -5.61
N ARG A 418 0.26 23.43 -6.64
CA ARG A 418 -0.07 24.05 -7.93
C ARG A 418 -1.07 25.21 -7.80
N THR A 419 -1.98 25.13 -6.84
CA THR A 419 -3.01 26.16 -6.64
C THR A 419 -2.44 27.40 -5.95
N ARG A 420 -1.55 27.22 -4.97
CA ARG A 420 -0.83 28.35 -4.33
C ARG A 420 0.13 29.04 -5.28
N GLU A 421 0.88 28.26 -6.06
CA GLU A 421 1.83 28.79 -7.04
C GLU A 421 1.15 29.64 -8.12
N VAL A 422 -0.12 29.40 -8.45
CA VAL A 422 -0.90 30.24 -9.38
C VAL A 422 -1.43 31.53 -8.73
N LEU A 423 -1.60 31.55 -7.40
CA LEU A 423 -2.19 32.65 -6.65
C LEU A 423 -1.18 33.63 -6.07
N ASP A 424 0.07 33.19 -5.85
CA ASP A 424 1.18 34.10 -5.61
C ASP A 424 1.48 34.84 -6.92
N GLU A 425 0.71 35.90 -7.18
CA GLU A 425 0.93 36.87 -8.26
C GLU A 425 2.33 37.47 -8.12
N ASN A 426 3.35 36.81 -8.68
CA ASN A 426 4.64 37.38 -9.09
C ASN A 426 5.59 36.40 -9.82
N ASP A 427 5.23 35.15 -10.11
CA ASP A 427 6.03 34.29 -10.99
C ASP A 427 5.16 33.44 -11.94
N GLU A 428 5.39 33.60 -13.23
CA GLU A 428 4.70 32.95 -14.34
C GLU A 428 4.76 31.41 -14.28
N PHE A 429 3.60 30.74 -14.23
CA PHE A 429 3.34 29.35 -14.67
C PHE A 429 4.47 28.31 -14.49
N THR A 430 4.58 27.79 -13.26
CA THR A 430 5.53 26.78 -12.81
C THR A 430 5.08 25.33 -13.10
N VAL A 431 5.04 24.92 -14.37
CA VAL A 431 5.17 23.48 -14.72
C VAL A 431 6.58 23.19 -15.25
N VAL A 432 7.29 24.22 -15.71
CA VAL A 432 8.68 24.16 -16.17
C VAL A 432 9.67 24.80 -15.20
N ILE A 433 9.21 25.65 -14.28
CA ILE A 433 10.10 26.32 -13.31
C ILE A 433 10.64 25.36 -12.23
N ILE A 434 9.95 24.27 -11.87
CA ILE A 434 10.50 23.26 -10.94
C ILE A 434 11.76 22.57 -11.50
N LEU A 435 11.89 22.48 -12.84
CA LEU A 435 13.10 21.94 -13.49
C LEU A 435 14.30 22.90 -13.43
N TRP A 436 14.07 24.16 -13.07
CA TRP A 436 15.09 25.20 -13.03
C TRP A 436 15.38 25.69 -11.61
N SER A 437 14.41 25.63 -10.68
CA SER A 437 14.56 26.25 -9.35
C SER A 437 15.15 25.35 -8.27
N ASN A 438 15.01 24.03 -8.35
CA ASN A 438 15.46 23.12 -7.28
C ASN A 438 16.81 22.43 -7.56
N GLY A 439 17.56 22.92 -8.55
CA GLY A 439 18.95 22.55 -8.75
C GLY A 439 19.88 23.47 -7.96
N THR A 440 20.22 23.10 -6.73
CA THR A 440 21.40 23.64 -6.04
C THR A 440 22.66 23.23 -6.81
N CYS A 441 22.96 23.94 -7.89
CA CYS A 441 24.23 23.84 -8.59
C CYS A 441 24.47 25.19 -9.27
N CYS A 442 25.20 26.08 -8.59
CA CYS A 442 25.94 27.20 -9.18
C CYS A 442 25.43 27.76 -10.52
N PHE A 443 24.18 28.24 -10.61
CA PHE A 443 23.69 28.99 -11.77
C PHE A 443 24.12 30.46 -11.71
N VAL A 444 25.38 30.70 -11.38
CA VAL A 444 26.00 32.01 -11.45
C VAL A 444 27.11 31.91 -12.49
N LEU A 445 26.78 32.30 -13.73
CA LEU A 445 27.65 32.98 -14.73
C LEU A 445 27.62 32.54 -16.20
N VAL A 446 26.72 31.67 -16.67
CA VAL A 446 26.54 31.51 -18.14
C VAL A 446 25.09 31.22 -18.53
N SER A 447 24.19 32.22 -18.49
CA SER A 447 22.99 32.17 -19.33
C SER A 447 23.39 32.63 -20.73
N THR A 448 23.47 31.73 -21.69
CA THR A 448 23.61 32.12 -23.10
C THR A 448 22.25 32.65 -23.57
N ALA A 449 22.23 33.75 -24.33
CA ALA A 449 20.99 34.34 -24.85
C ALA A 449 20.07 33.31 -25.56
N ARG A 450 20.68 32.28 -26.15
CA ARG A 450 19.99 31.17 -26.82
C ARG A 450 19.16 30.30 -25.87
N ILE A 451 19.66 29.99 -24.67
CA ILE A 451 18.92 29.18 -23.69
C ILE A 451 17.75 29.98 -23.12
N GLU A 452 17.94 31.28 -22.86
CA GLU A 452 16.87 32.15 -22.40
C GLU A 452 15.76 32.30 -23.47
N GLU A 453 16.13 32.40 -24.75
CA GLU A 453 15.18 32.41 -25.86
C GLU A 453 14.36 31.11 -25.93
N MET A 454 15.02 29.95 -25.79
CA MET A 454 14.35 28.65 -25.77
C MET A 454 13.38 28.51 -24.60
N LYS A 455 13.78 29.01 -23.42
CA LYS A 455 12.94 29.06 -22.22
C LYS A 455 11.72 29.95 -22.44
N GLN A 456 11.91 31.18 -22.93
CA GLN A 456 10.81 32.13 -23.13
C GLN A 456 9.79 31.64 -24.19
N SER A 457 10.28 31.02 -25.27
CA SER A 457 9.41 30.40 -26.28
C SER A 457 8.56 29.28 -25.69
N LEU A 458 9.15 28.42 -24.85
CA LEU A 458 8.42 27.34 -24.20
C LEU A 458 7.40 27.86 -23.18
N LEU A 459 7.77 28.87 -22.38
CA LEU A 459 6.87 29.51 -21.42
C LEU A 459 5.65 30.15 -22.09
N THR A 460 5.85 30.79 -23.25
CA THR A 460 4.75 31.38 -24.03
C THR A 460 3.73 30.32 -24.44
N LYS A 461 4.19 29.18 -24.98
CA LYS A 461 3.32 28.06 -25.36
C LYS A 461 2.62 27.42 -24.16
N ILE A 462 3.30 27.34 -23.01
CA ILE A 462 2.71 26.85 -21.76
C ILE A 462 1.60 27.80 -21.28
N ALA A 463 1.81 29.11 -21.34
CA ALA A 463 0.81 30.10 -20.95
C ALA A 463 -0.43 30.06 -21.87
N GLU A 464 -0.24 29.77 -23.16
CA GLU A 464 -1.35 29.56 -24.11
C GLU A 464 -2.13 28.29 -23.78
N LEU A 465 -1.46 27.14 -23.62
CA LEU A 465 -2.12 25.88 -23.25
C LEU A 465 -2.79 25.98 -21.89
N GLY A 466 -2.17 26.68 -20.94
CA GLY A 466 -2.64 26.87 -19.57
C GLY A 466 -4.06 27.46 -19.47
N LYS A 467 -4.48 28.24 -20.47
CA LYS A 467 -5.84 28.81 -20.56
C LYS A 467 -6.91 27.75 -20.86
N GLU A 468 -6.54 26.64 -21.50
CA GLU A 468 -7.44 25.54 -21.87
C GLU A 468 -7.38 24.38 -20.87
N LEU A 469 -6.40 24.36 -19.96
CA LEU A 469 -6.23 23.28 -18.98
C LEU A 469 -7.35 23.25 -17.94
N PRO A 470 -7.76 22.06 -17.48
CA PRO A 470 -8.80 21.93 -16.47
C PRO A 470 -8.38 22.51 -15.12
N LEU A 471 -9.36 23.09 -14.42
CA LEU A 471 -9.22 23.65 -13.07
C LEU A 471 -8.84 22.56 -12.06
N ASN A 472 -8.44 22.99 -10.85
CA ASN A 472 -8.16 22.08 -9.73
C ASN A 472 -9.36 21.14 -9.52
N THR A 473 -9.13 19.85 -9.73
CA THR A 473 -10.15 18.79 -9.65
C THR A 473 -10.88 18.78 -8.31
N LEU A 474 -10.16 18.96 -7.20
CA LEU A 474 -10.76 18.94 -5.87
C LEU A 474 -11.69 20.15 -5.67
N ASP A 475 -11.27 21.33 -6.12
CA ASP A 475 -12.10 22.53 -6.04
C ASP A 475 -13.30 22.45 -6.99
N GLU A 476 -13.12 21.93 -8.20
CA GLU A 476 -14.20 21.69 -9.15
C GLU A 476 -15.23 20.69 -8.61
N LEU A 477 -14.79 19.61 -7.96
CA LEU A 477 -15.69 18.66 -7.30
C LEU A 477 -16.49 19.35 -6.20
N ILE A 478 -15.83 20.13 -5.33
CA ILE A 478 -16.50 20.84 -4.24
C ILE A 478 -17.53 21.83 -4.79
N ASP A 479 -17.19 22.60 -5.82
CA ASP A 479 -18.08 23.54 -6.50
C ASP A 479 -19.31 22.81 -7.08
N LYS A 480 -19.09 21.75 -7.86
CA LYS A 480 -20.16 20.97 -8.49
C LYS A 480 -21.08 20.25 -7.49
N PHE A 481 -20.60 19.97 -6.27
CA PHE A 481 -21.43 19.44 -5.19
C PHE A 481 -22.14 20.51 -4.34
N GLY A 482 -22.08 21.78 -4.75
CA GLY A 482 -22.77 22.88 -4.09
C GLY A 482 -21.93 23.62 -3.05
N GLY A 483 -20.60 23.53 -3.16
CA GLY A 483 -19.65 24.27 -2.37
C GLY A 483 -19.27 23.62 -1.03
N PRO A 484 -18.39 24.29 -0.25
CA PRO A 484 -17.82 23.71 0.96
C PRO A 484 -18.81 23.39 2.08
N GLU A 485 -19.97 24.04 2.10
CA GLU A 485 -21.02 23.79 3.08
C GLU A 485 -21.77 22.47 2.82
N LYS A 486 -21.64 21.88 1.63
CA LYS A 486 -22.26 20.60 1.26
C LYS A 486 -21.29 19.42 1.28
N VAL A 487 -19.98 19.69 1.22
CA VAL A 487 -18.94 18.68 1.12
C VAL A 487 -18.08 18.64 2.38
N SER A 488 -17.94 17.44 2.95
CA SER A 488 -17.00 17.16 4.04
C SER A 488 -15.61 16.92 3.48
N GLU A 489 -14.79 17.96 3.43
CA GLU A 489 -13.42 17.88 2.94
C GLU A 489 -12.46 17.43 4.06
N MET A 490 -11.88 16.24 3.91
CA MET A 490 -10.89 15.66 4.83
C MET A 490 -9.57 15.44 4.08
N THR A 491 -8.89 16.55 3.77
CA THR A 491 -7.63 16.55 3.03
C THR A 491 -6.50 17.25 3.78
N GLY A 492 -5.25 17.01 3.37
CA GLY A 492 -4.07 17.61 4.00
C GLY A 492 -3.83 19.08 3.64
N ARG A 493 -4.66 19.68 2.77
CA ARG A 493 -4.41 21.03 2.25
C ARG A 493 -4.78 22.12 3.26
N LYS A 494 -4.01 23.22 3.34
CA LYS A 494 -4.27 24.35 4.27
C LYS A 494 -5.18 25.42 3.68
N GLY A 495 -5.33 25.49 2.36
CA GLY A 495 -6.23 26.43 1.70
C GLY A 495 -6.88 25.85 0.46
N ARG A 496 -7.89 26.55 -0.06
CA ARG A 496 -8.71 26.13 -1.20
C ARG A 496 -9.20 27.33 -2.00
N VAL A 497 -9.58 27.10 -3.24
CA VAL A 497 -10.25 28.10 -4.07
C VAL A 497 -11.76 27.89 -3.97
N VAL A 498 -12.49 28.95 -3.63
CA VAL A 498 -13.95 28.93 -3.49
C VAL A 498 -14.57 29.93 -4.45
N ARG A 499 -15.59 29.49 -5.18
CA ARG A 499 -16.46 30.37 -5.96
C ARG A 499 -17.62 30.81 -5.08
N ARG A 500 -17.78 32.11 -4.89
CA ARG A 500 -18.86 32.72 -4.11
C ARG A 500 -20.13 32.85 -4.94
N ALA A 501 -21.26 33.07 -4.25
CA ALA A 501 -22.57 33.25 -4.89
C ALA A 501 -22.65 34.46 -5.84
N ASP A 502 -21.76 35.44 -5.67
CA ASP A 502 -21.61 36.61 -6.56
C ASP A 502 -20.77 36.31 -7.82
N GLY A 503 -20.31 35.06 -8.00
CA GLY A 503 -19.48 34.62 -9.12
C GLY A 503 -17.98 34.91 -8.95
N THR A 504 -17.58 35.60 -7.87
CA THR A 504 -16.17 35.85 -7.58
C THR A 504 -15.46 34.58 -7.11
N VAL A 505 -14.18 34.45 -7.47
CA VAL A 505 -13.33 33.34 -7.07
C VAL A 505 -12.31 33.86 -6.07
N CYS A 506 -12.28 33.31 -4.86
CA CYS A 506 -11.36 33.72 -3.81
C CYS A 506 -10.62 32.52 -3.21
N TYR A 507 -9.36 32.72 -2.83
CA TYR A 507 -8.62 31.76 -2.04
C TYR A 507 -8.98 31.91 -0.56
N GLU A 508 -9.35 30.82 0.08
CA GLU A 508 -9.71 30.76 1.49
C GLU A 508 -8.79 29.82 2.25
N SER A 509 -8.30 30.27 3.41
CA SER A 509 -7.63 29.39 4.36
C SER A 509 -8.63 28.42 4.96
N ARG A 510 -8.31 27.12 4.92
CA ARG A 510 -9.03 26.09 5.68
C ARG A 510 -8.66 26.15 7.17
N ALA A 511 -7.46 26.62 7.50
CA ALA A 511 -7.02 26.75 8.88
C ALA A 511 -7.79 27.87 9.58
N GLU A 512 -8.76 27.51 10.43
CA GLU A 512 -9.37 28.41 11.41
C GLU A 512 -8.29 28.84 12.44
N GLN A 513 -8.32 30.10 12.90
CA GLN A 513 -7.31 30.62 13.83
C GLN A 513 -7.20 29.75 15.09
N GLY A 514 -6.02 29.15 15.30
CA GLY A 514 -5.71 28.33 16.49
C GLY A 514 -6.03 26.83 16.37
N LEU A 515 -6.57 26.34 15.26
CA LEU A 515 -6.85 24.91 15.03
C LEU A 515 -5.89 24.30 14.00
N THR A 516 -5.50 23.04 14.23
CA THR A 516 -4.73 22.27 13.23
C THR A 516 -5.66 21.72 12.13
N ILE A 517 -5.10 21.38 10.97
CA ILE A 517 -5.84 20.73 9.87
C ILE A 517 -6.55 19.46 10.35
N ASP A 518 -5.93 18.72 11.27
CA ASP A 518 -6.51 17.48 11.81
C ASP A 518 -7.79 17.74 12.62
N HIS A 519 -7.82 18.82 13.41
CA HIS A 519 -9.05 19.23 14.12
C HIS A 519 -10.18 19.57 13.12
N ILE A 520 -9.84 20.22 12.01
CA ILE A 520 -10.80 20.53 10.94
C ILE A 520 -11.30 19.23 10.29
N ASN A 521 -10.42 18.29 9.98
CA ASN A 521 -10.80 17.00 9.40
C ASN A 521 -11.69 16.19 10.35
N ILE A 522 -11.46 16.24 11.67
CA ILE A 522 -12.33 15.61 12.68
C ILE A 522 -13.72 16.26 12.68
N LYS A 523 -13.80 17.60 12.65
CA LYS A 523 -15.07 18.33 12.56
C LYS A 523 -15.84 17.99 11.29
N GLU A 524 -15.16 17.94 10.14
CA GLU A 524 -15.77 17.56 8.86
C GLU A 524 -16.23 16.08 8.84
N LYS A 525 -15.47 15.17 9.47
CA LYS A 525 -15.89 13.79 9.71
C LYS A 525 -17.16 13.74 10.54
N ASP A 526 -17.24 14.50 11.64
CA ASP A 526 -18.43 14.51 12.50
C ASP A 526 -19.67 15.05 11.79
N ARG A 527 -19.52 16.08 10.93
CA ARG A 527 -20.59 16.59 10.06
C ARG A 527 -21.10 15.53 9.09
N PHE A 528 -20.21 14.77 8.46
CA PHE A 528 -20.58 13.67 7.58
C PHE A 528 -21.30 12.54 8.34
N MET A 529 -20.73 12.10 9.47
CA MET A 529 -21.27 11.00 10.29
C MET A 529 -22.58 11.41 11.00
N GLY A 530 -22.76 12.70 11.26
CA GLY A 530 -23.99 13.30 11.79
C GLY A 530 -25.10 13.46 10.74
N GLY A 531 -24.76 13.40 9.45
CA GLY A 531 -25.71 13.54 8.34
C GLY A 531 -25.98 14.99 7.92
N GLU A 532 -25.20 15.95 8.43
CA GLU A 532 -25.25 17.35 7.99
C GLU A 532 -24.77 17.47 6.54
N LYS A 533 -23.73 16.71 6.19
CA LYS A 533 -23.16 16.59 4.85
C LYS A 533 -23.23 15.14 4.38
N LEU A 534 -23.56 14.92 3.12
CA LEU A 534 -23.76 13.59 2.53
C LEU A 534 -22.63 13.18 1.57
N VAL A 535 -21.72 14.10 1.27
CA VAL A 535 -20.55 13.86 0.41
C VAL A 535 -19.31 14.13 1.24
N ALA A 536 -18.42 13.15 1.30
CA ALA A 536 -17.10 13.29 1.88
C ALA A 536 -16.03 13.13 0.80
N ILE A 537 -14.99 13.98 0.82
CA ILE A 537 -13.81 13.81 -0.02
C ILE A 537 -12.61 13.58 0.89
N ILE A 538 -11.89 12.47 0.66
CA ILE A 538 -10.74 12.06 1.47
C ILE A 538 -9.47 12.02 0.61
N SER A 539 -8.35 12.44 1.20
CA SER A 539 -7.00 12.23 0.64
C SER A 539 -6.17 11.28 1.49
N GLU A 540 -5.23 10.56 0.90
CA GLU A 540 -4.30 9.66 1.61
C GLU A 540 -3.66 10.35 2.83
N ALA A 541 -3.11 11.55 2.64
CA ALA A 541 -2.38 12.32 3.66
C ALA A 541 -3.20 12.74 4.90
N ALA A 542 -4.52 12.78 4.80
CA ALA A 542 -5.41 13.22 5.88
C ALA A 542 -6.36 12.13 6.39
N SER A 543 -6.30 10.94 5.79
CA SER A 543 -7.23 9.85 6.08
C SER A 543 -6.72 8.86 7.13
N SER A 544 -5.47 8.98 7.59
CA SER A 544 -4.91 8.17 8.67
C SER A 544 -5.81 8.24 9.91
N GLY A 545 -6.22 7.08 10.44
CA GLY A 545 -7.20 6.97 11.53
C GLY A 545 -8.69 7.17 11.18
N ILE A 546 -9.05 7.98 10.18
CA ILE A 546 -10.46 8.38 9.93
C ILE A 546 -11.36 7.19 9.58
N SER A 547 -12.58 7.23 10.13
CA SER A 547 -13.62 6.19 10.06
C SER A 547 -14.91 6.80 9.49
N LEU A 548 -15.37 6.33 8.33
CA LEU A 548 -16.53 6.86 7.59
C LEU A 548 -17.61 5.78 7.30
N GLN A 549 -17.52 4.60 7.90
CA GLN A 549 -18.51 3.53 7.75
C GLN A 549 -19.91 3.96 8.22
N ALA A 550 -20.94 3.27 7.77
CA ALA A 550 -22.31 3.43 8.26
C ALA A 550 -22.47 2.77 9.64
N ASP A 551 -21.78 3.28 10.66
CA ASP A 551 -21.73 2.72 12.02
C ASP A 551 -23.12 2.77 12.69
N LYS A 552 -23.54 1.68 13.35
CA LYS A 552 -24.81 1.61 14.10
C LYS A 552 -24.94 2.69 15.20
N ARG A 553 -23.83 3.27 15.64
CA ARG A 553 -23.79 4.31 16.70
C ARG A 553 -23.98 5.73 16.18
N VAL A 554 -23.89 5.97 14.88
CA VAL A 554 -23.98 7.34 14.30
C VAL A 554 -25.36 7.59 13.69
N LYS A 555 -25.70 8.88 13.50
CA LYS A 555 -26.98 9.30 12.89
C LYS A 555 -27.04 8.97 11.39
N ASN A 556 -25.96 9.22 10.64
CA ASN A 556 -25.92 8.94 9.21
C ASN A 556 -25.62 7.46 8.96
N GLN A 557 -26.67 6.63 8.90
CA GLN A 557 -26.58 5.19 8.63
C GLN A 557 -26.82 4.82 7.16
N ARG A 558 -26.89 5.80 6.24
CA ARG A 558 -27.10 5.56 4.82
C ARG A 558 -26.00 4.67 4.23
N ARG A 559 -26.33 3.79 3.28
CA ARG A 559 -25.33 2.96 2.58
C ARG A 559 -24.23 3.83 2.00
N ARG A 560 -22.98 3.43 2.22
CA ARG A 560 -21.81 4.16 1.70
C ARG A 560 -21.53 3.73 0.28
N VAL A 561 -21.34 4.70 -0.61
CA VAL A 561 -20.77 4.48 -1.94
C VAL A 561 -19.42 5.17 -1.97
N HIS A 562 -18.36 4.36 -2.06
CA HIS A 562 -17.00 4.84 -2.13
C HIS A 562 -16.55 4.87 -3.59
N MET A 563 -16.40 6.08 -4.13
CA MET A 563 -15.96 6.32 -5.50
C MET A 563 -14.46 6.64 -5.50
N THR A 564 -13.64 5.83 -6.14
CA THR A 564 -12.20 6.06 -6.26
C THR A 564 -11.93 6.73 -7.60
N LEU A 565 -11.63 8.03 -7.56
CA LEU A 565 -11.33 8.82 -8.75
C LEU A 565 -9.86 8.68 -9.17
N GLU A 566 -8.96 8.41 -8.24
CA GLU A 566 -7.54 8.15 -8.50
C GLU A 566 -7.19 6.78 -7.94
N LEU A 567 -6.95 5.79 -8.82
CA LEU A 567 -6.55 4.46 -8.37
C LEU A 567 -5.12 4.53 -7.80
N PRO A 568 -4.90 4.05 -6.56
CA PRO A 568 -3.57 3.96 -6.02
C PRO A 568 -2.74 2.92 -6.77
N TRP A 569 -1.44 3.20 -6.85
CA TRP A 569 -0.46 2.37 -7.57
C TRP A 569 -0.19 1.03 -6.89
N SER A 570 -0.34 1.00 -5.56
CA SER A 570 -0.22 -0.20 -4.74
C SER A 570 -1.60 -0.61 -4.28
N ALA A 571 -1.93 -1.88 -4.47
CA ALA A 571 -3.23 -2.40 -4.10
C ALA A 571 -3.45 -2.38 -2.58
N ASP A 572 -2.38 -2.48 -1.78
CA ASP A 572 -2.46 -2.37 -0.33
C ASP A 572 -2.88 -0.97 0.11
N ARG A 573 -2.46 0.07 -0.62
CA ARG A 573 -2.97 1.44 -0.41
C ARG A 573 -4.46 1.55 -0.75
N ALA A 574 -4.94 0.85 -1.77
CA ALA A 574 -6.38 0.76 -2.09
C ALA A 574 -7.17 0.15 -0.93
N ILE A 575 -6.69 -0.98 -0.38
CA ILE A 575 -7.31 -1.65 0.76
C ILE A 575 -7.34 -0.74 1.98
N GLN A 576 -6.26 0.00 2.24
CA GLN A 576 -6.22 0.98 3.34
C GLN A 576 -7.25 2.10 3.17
N GLN A 577 -7.55 2.52 1.93
CA GLN A 577 -8.64 3.46 1.64
C GLN A 577 -10.02 2.81 1.84
N PHE A 578 -10.21 1.55 1.41
CA PHE A 578 -11.47 0.83 1.63
C PHE A 578 -11.75 0.62 3.13
N GLY A 579 -10.71 0.36 3.92
CA GLY A 579 -10.80 0.29 5.39
C GLY A 579 -11.27 1.58 6.08
N ARG A 580 -11.47 2.69 5.34
CA ARG A 580 -12.12 3.91 5.84
C ARG A 580 -13.64 3.80 5.83
N THR A 581 -14.21 3.03 4.91
CA THR A 581 -15.67 2.86 4.73
C THR A 581 -16.17 1.46 5.07
N HIS A 582 -15.31 0.44 5.00
CA HIS A 582 -15.60 -0.93 5.41
C HIS A 582 -14.97 -1.22 6.77
N ARG A 583 -15.79 -1.21 7.82
CA ARG A 583 -15.37 -1.52 9.20
C ARG A 583 -16.47 -2.27 9.92
N SER A 584 -16.11 -2.89 11.06
CA SER A 584 -17.11 -3.55 11.89
C SER A 584 -18.16 -2.59 12.44
N ASN A 585 -19.26 -3.18 12.91
CA ASN A 585 -20.43 -2.50 13.44
C ASN A 585 -21.17 -1.63 12.41
N GLN A 586 -21.03 -1.93 11.11
CA GLN A 586 -21.75 -1.24 10.04
C GLN A 586 -23.17 -1.79 9.88
N VAL A 587 -24.12 -0.91 9.55
CA VAL A 587 -25.52 -1.29 9.24
C VAL A 587 -25.61 -1.96 7.88
N THR A 588 -24.85 -1.45 6.91
CA THR A 588 -24.81 -1.94 5.53
C THR A 588 -23.38 -1.95 5.03
N ALA A 589 -23.01 -3.00 4.28
CA ALA A 589 -21.73 -3.03 3.57
C ALA A 589 -21.66 -1.95 2.46
N PRO A 590 -20.49 -1.33 2.26
CA PRO A 590 -20.30 -0.32 1.24
C PRO A 590 -20.38 -0.87 -0.20
N GLU A 591 -20.64 0.04 -1.15
CA GLU A 591 -20.43 -0.19 -2.58
C GLU A 591 -19.15 0.55 -3.00
N TYR A 592 -18.28 -0.09 -3.76
CA TYR A 592 -17.08 0.52 -4.33
C TYR A 592 -17.24 0.73 -5.82
N ILE A 593 -16.94 1.93 -6.29
CA ILE A 593 -16.95 2.29 -7.71
C ILE A 593 -15.57 2.80 -8.10
N PHE A 594 -14.90 2.12 -9.02
CA PHE A 594 -13.63 2.54 -9.59
C PHE A 594 -13.85 3.24 -10.91
N LEU A 595 -13.38 4.48 -11.03
CA LEU A 595 -13.47 5.22 -12.29
C LEU A 595 -12.12 5.14 -13.02
N ILE A 596 -12.13 4.54 -14.21
CA ILE A 596 -10.95 4.36 -15.05
C ILE A 596 -11.24 4.98 -16.40
N SER A 597 -10.33 5.79 -16.96
CA SER A 597 -10.52 6.32 -18.31
C SER A 597 -10.22 5.26 -19.38
N GLU A 598 -10.70 5.50 -20.60
CA GLU A 598 -10.36 4.69 -21.77
C GLU A 598 -8.86 4.76 -22.16
N LEU A 599 -8.07 5.63 -21.51
CA LEU A 599 -6.65 5.77 -21.80
C LEU A 599 -5.87 4.53 -21.34
N ALA A 600 -5.17 3.93 -22.28
CA ALA A 600 -4.37 2.73 -22.06
C ALA A 600 -3.38 2.83 -20.88
N GLY A 601 -2.80 4.01 -20.65
CA GLY A 601 -1.87 4.25 -19.54
C GLY A 601 -2.51 4.15 -18.16
N GLU A 602 -3.84 4.32 -18.06
CA GLU A 602 -4.57 4.17 -16.79
C GLU A 602 -5.08 2.75 -16.56
N ARG A 603 -5.29 1.97 -17.63
CA ARG A 603 -5.81 0.59 -17.57
C ARG A 603 -4.92 -0.37 -16.77
N ARG A 604 -3.62 -0.07 -16.60
CA ARG A 604 -2.71 -0.83 -15.73
C ARG A 604 -3.09 -0.77 -14.25
N PHE A 605 -3.49 0.40 -13.74
CA PHE A 605 -3.83 0.54 -12.31
C PHE A 605 -5.08 -0.23 -11.95
N ALA A 606 -6.00 -0.32 -12.92
CA ALA A 606 -7.20 -1.13 -12.81
C ALA A 606 -6.89 -2.61 -12.53
N SER A 607 -5.95 -3.24 -13.26
CA SER A 607 -5.61 -4.66 -13.04
C SER A 607 -5.01 -4.91 -11.68
N ILE A 608 -4.06 -4.07 -11.27
CA ILE A 608 -3.34 -4.29 -10.00
C ILE A 608 -4.33 -4.28 -8.83
N VAL A 609 -5.22 -3.28 -8.81
CA VAL A 609 -6.24 -3.15 -7.76
C VAL A 609 -7.28 -4.27 -7.88
N ALA A 610 -7.75 -4.57 -9.09
CA ALA A 610 -8.73 -5.62 -9.32
C ALA A 610 -8.22 -7.02 -8.90
N LYS A 611 -6.99 -7.39 -9.30
CA LYS A 611 -6.35 -8.65 -8.92
C LYS A 611 -6.25 -8.79 -7.40
N ARG A 612 -5.93 -7.69 -6.70
CA ARG A 612 -5.89 -7.72 -5.24
C ARG A 612 -7.28 -7.89 -4.63
N LEU A 613 -8.30 -7.24 -5.16
CA LEU A 613 -9.69 -7.41 -4.73
C LEU A 613 -10.20 -8.84 -4.97
N GLU A 614 -9.81 -9.46 -6.08
CA GLU A 614 -10.04 -10.89 -6.32
C GLU A 614 -9.31 -11.74 -5.27
N SER A 615 -8.03 -11.47 -5.01
CA SER A 615 -7.25 -12.20 -4.00
C SER A 615 -7.86 -12.10 -2.61
N LEU A 616 -8.49 -10.97 -2.26
CA LEU A 616 -9.21 -10.71 -1.01
C LEU A 616 -10.57 -11.43 -0.89
N GLY A 617 -10.97 -12.22 -1.89
CA GLY A 617 -12.27 -12.90 -1.91
C GLY A 617 -13.45 -11.93 -2.02
N ALA A 618 -13.20 -10.69 -2.43
CA ALA A 618 -14.20 -9.64 -2.53
C ALA A 618 -15.03 -9.74 -3.84
N LEU A 619 -14.51 -10.48 -4.82
CA LEU A 619 -15.13 -10.80 -6.11
C LEU A 619 -15.39 -12.32 -6.17
N THR A 620 -16.37 -12.82 -5.40
CA THR A 620 -16.69 -14.26 -5.37
C THR A 620 -17.46 -14.73 -6.61
N HIS A 621 -17.42 -16.05 -6.89
CA HIS A 621 -18.03 -16.71 -8.05
C HIS A 621 -19.53 -16.42 -8.27
N GLY A 622 -20.27 -15.97 -7.24
CA GLY A 622 -21.70 -15.61 -7.34
C GLY A 622 -21.97 -14.36 -8.18
N ASP A 623 -21.06 -13.37 -8.15
CA ASP A 623 -21.20 -12.08 -8.84
C ASP A 623 -20.69 -12.10 -10.29
N ARG A 624 -20.00 -13.18 -10.71
CA ARG A 624 -19.62 -13.39 -12.12
C ARG A 624 -20.83 -13.47 -13.06
N ARG A 625 -22.03 -13.74 -12.54
CA ARG A 625 -23.28 -13.72 -13.32
C ARG A 625 -23.90 -12.34 -13.45
N ALA A 626 -23.56 -11.39 -12.56
CA ALA A 626 -23.98 -9.99 -12.67
C ALA A 626 -22.94 -9.13 -13.41
N THR A 627 -21.71 -9.62 -13.53
CA THR A 627 -20.65 -9.05 -14.38
C THR A 627 -20.51 -9.88 -15.66
N GLU A 628 -21.40 -9.65 -16.64
CA GLU A 628 -21.16 -10.08 -18.04
C GLU A 628 -19.89 -9.42 -18.66
N SER A 629 -19.17 -8.60 -17.91
CA SER A 629 -18.03 -7.82 -18.38
C SER A 629 -16.75 -8.12 -17.59
N ARG A 630 -15.83 -8.80 -18.28
CA ARG A 630 -14.36 -8.67 -18.18
C ARG A 630 -13.69 -9.27 -16.94
N ASP A 631 -13.18 -10.49 -17.13
CA ASP A 631 -12.09 -11.09 -16.36
C ASP A 631 -10.92 -10.09 -16.18
N LEU A 632 -10.68 -9.63 -14.95
CA LEU A 632 -9.76 -8.55 -14.64
C LEU A 632 -8.29 -9.01 -14.61
N SER A 633 -8.07 -10.33 -14.58
CA SER A 633 -6.76 -10.96 -14.73
C SER A 633 -6.08 -10.64 -16.08
N LYS A 634 -6.86 -10.27 -17.10
CA LYS A 634 -6.41 -9.93 -18.45
C LYS A 634 -5.44 -8.75 -18.55
N TYR A 635 -5.32 -7.92 -17.52
CA TYR A 635 -4.46 -6.73 -17.56
C TYR A 635 -3.21 -6.85 -16.66
N ASN A 636 -2.83 -8.05 -16.20
CA ASN A 636 -1.57 -8.25 -15.46
C ASN A 636 -0.35 -8.31 -16.39
N PHE A 637 0.31 -7.17 -16.60
CA PHE A 637 1.47 -7.09 -17.50
C PHE A 637 2.82 -7.27 -16.81
N GLU A 638 2.88 -7.22 -15.48
CA GLU A 638 4.12 -7.29 -14.69
C GLU A 638 4.56 -8.73 -14.45
N ASN A 639 4.84 -9.43 -15.54
CA ASN A 639 5.35 -10.80 -15.52
C ASN A 639 6.33 -11.02 -16.69
N LYS A 640 6.88 -12.24 -16.76
CA LYS A 640 7.80 -12.63 -17.83
C LYS A 640 7.22 -12.42 -19.25
N TYR A 641 5.90 -12.48 -19.40
CA TYR A 641 5.22 -12.28 -20.68
C TYR A 641 5.16 -10.81 -21.08
N GLY A 642 4.90 -9.90 -20.14
CA GLY A 642 4.90 -8.46 -20.42
C GLY A 642 6.27 -7.94 -20.85
N THR A 643 7.34 -8.39 -20.19
CA THR A 643 8.71 -7.99 -20.56
C THR A 643 9.07 -8.49 -21.95
N LYS A 644 8.70 -9.74 -22.27
CA LYS A 644 8.88 -10.31 -23.62
C LYS A 644 8.02 -9.60 -24.67
N ALA A 645 6.78 -9.26 -24.35
CA ALA A 645 5.89 -8.54 -25.25
C ALA A 645 6.44 -7.14 -25.55
N LEU A 646 6.91 -6.42 -24.54
CA LEU A 646 7.52 -5.09 -24.67
C LEU A 646 8.78 -5.13 -25.55
N ASP A 647 9.68 -6.08 -25.31
CA ASP A 647 10.88 -6.30 -26.13
C ASP A 647 10.52 -6.61 -27.60
N LYS A 648 9.47 -7.40 -27.82
CA LYS A 648 9.03 -7.79 -29.15
C LYS A 648 8.41 -6.61 -29.92
N ILE A 649 7.57 -5.80 -29.28
CA ILE A 649 6.96 -4.65 -29.97
C ILE A 649 7.99 -3.56 -30.27
N THR A 650 8.95 -3.30 -29.38
CA THR A 650 9.96 -2.26 -29.58
C THR A 650 10.89 -2.64 -30.73
N LYS A 651 11.36 -3.90 -30.78
CA LYS A 651 12.14 -4.44 -31.91
C LYS A 651 11.37 -4.44 -33.22
N ALA A 652 10.07 -4.76 -33.20
CA ALA A 652 9.23 -4.75 -34.39
C ALA A 652 9.05 -3.32 -34.94
N ILE A 653 8.80 -2.33 -34.09
CA ILE A 653 8.65 -0.92 -34.49
C ILE A 653 9.97 -0.34 -35.04
N LEU A 654 11.12 -0.79 -34.51
CA LEU A 654 12.44 -0.42 -35.03
C LEU A 654 12.80 -1.13 -36.35
N GLY A 655 12.03 -2.15 -36.75
CA GLY A 655 12.27 -2.94 -37.96
C GLY A 655 13.34 -4.03 -37.80
N TYR A 656 13.71 -4.39 -36.57
CA TYR A 656 14.72 -5.43 -36.31
C TYR A 656 14.17 -6.85 -36.44
N ILE A 657 12.86 -7.03 -36.26
CA ILE A 657 12.20 -8.33 -36.36
C ILE A 657 10.88 -8.21 -37.13
N GLU A 658 10.51 -9.29 -37.82
CA GLU A 658 9.14 -9.46 -38.29
C GLU A 658 8.26 -9.95 -37.14
N ASN A 659 7.14 -9.26 -36.91
CA ASN A 659 6.18 -9.66 -35.90
C ASN A 659 5.04 -10.48 -36.52
N LYS A 660 4.71 -11.60 -35.87
CA LYS A 660 3.60 -12.48 -36.29
C LYS A 660 2.22 -11.93 -35.94
N VAL A 661 2.16 -10.96 -35.02
CA VAL A 661 0.91 -10.32 -34.60
C VAL A 661 0.60 -9.18 -35.59
N PRO A 662 -0.60 -9.13 -36.18
CA PRO A 662 -0.96 -8.09 -37.13
C PRO A 662 -0.97 -6.72 -36.47
N LEU A 663 -0.71 -5.68 -37.29
CA LEU A 663 -0.81 -4.30 -36.82
C LEU A 663 -2.28 -3.94 -36.55
N PRO A 664 -2.56 -3.08 -35.55
CA PRO A 664 -3.90 -2.55 -35.34
C PRO A 664 -4.44 -1.84 -36.58
N LYS A 665 -5.76 -1.91 -36.81
CA LYS A 665 -6.42 -1.21 -37.92
C LYS A 665 -6.37 0.31 -37.68
N THR A 666 -5.47 1.02 -38.37
CA THR A 666 -5.41 2.49 -38.38
C THR A 666 -6.30 3.07 -39.48
N THR A 667 -6.49 4.39 -39.47
CA THR A 667 -7.12 5.15 -40.56
C THR A 667 -6.39 4.89 -41.88
N PRO A 668 -7.10 4.76 -43.03
CA PRO A 668 -6.46 4.55 -44.32
C PRO A 668 -5.54 5.74 -44.68
N GLY A 669 -4.22 5.50 -44.74
CA GLY A 669 -3.21 6.52 -45.06
C GLY A 669 -2.11 6.69 -44.00
N ASP A 670 -2.34 6.23 -42.77
CA ASP A 670 -1.38 6.33 -41.67
C ASP A 670 -0.46 5.11 -41.58
N SER A 671 0.86 5.32 -41.55
CA SER A 671 1.83 4.26 -41.31
C SER A 671 2.02 4.06 -39.82
N PHE A 672 1.25 3.13 -39.23
CA PHE A 672 1.32 2.77 -37.80
C PHE A 672 2.76 2.71 -37.27
N ILE A 673 3.67 2.04 -37.99
CA ILE A 673 5.06 1.89 -37.57
C ILE A 673 5.78 3.23 -37.50
N VAL A 674 5.57 4.12 -38.48
CA VAL A 674 6.20 5.45 -38.49
C VAL A 674 5.66 6.30 -37.35
N ASP A 675 4.34 6.30 -37.15
CA ASP A 675 3.71 7.09 -36.10
C ASP A 675 4.09 6.62 -34.70
N MET A 676 4.15 5.31 -34.48
CA MET A 676 4.58 4.75 -33.19
C MET A 676 6.07 4.99 -32.95
N LYS A 677 6.89 4.95 -34.01
CA LYS A 677 8.32 5.27 -33.89
C LYS A 677 8.54 6.72 -33.48
N LEU A 678 7.82 7.66 -34.09
CA LEU A 678 7.86 9.07 -33.70
C LEU A 678 7.32 9.27 -32.28
N GLY A 679 6.17 8.69 -31.95
CA GLY A 679 5.60 8.78 -30.61
C GLY A 679 6.54 8.25 -29.53
N LEU A 680 7.16 7.09 -29.73
CA LEU A 680 8.12 6.52 -28.77
C LEU A 680 9.39 7.38 -28.62
N MET A 681 9.76 8.17 -29.63
CA MET A 681 10.81 9.19 -29.50
C MET A 681 10.33 10.39 -28.68
N ASP A 682 9.09 10.85 -28.91
CA ASP A 682 8.48 11.99 -28.22
C ASP A 682 8.37 11.78 -26.70
N VAL A 683 8.26 10.53 -26.25
CA VAL A 683 8.21 10.17 -24.82
C VAL A 683 9.53 9.57 -24.28
N GLY A 684 10.60 9.68 -25.07
CA GLY A 684 11.96 9.30 -24.67
C GLY A 684 12.19 7.80 -24.46
N ILE A 685 11.32 6.94 -25.00
CA ILE A 685 11.51 5.48 -25.01
C ILE A 685 12.48 5.07 -26.11
N PHE A 686 12.45 5.78 -27.25
CA PHE A 686 13.43 5.66 -28.32
C PHE A 686 14.40 6.85 -28.30
N CYS A 687 15.69 6.52 -28.26
CA CYS A 687 16.78 7.48 -28.20
C CYS A 687 17.60 7.43 -29.48
N ARG A 688 18.05 8.59 -29.96
CA ARG A 688 18.95 8.68 -31.09
C ARG A 688 20.39 8.68 -30.60
N GLU A 689 21.12 7.60 -30.85
CA GLU A 689 22.54 7.49 -30.56
C GLU A 689 23.38 7.77 -31.82
N PRO A 690 24.40 8.65 -31.74
CA PRO A 690 25.23 9.01 -32.89
C PRO A 690 25.93 7.83 -33.58
N ARG A 691 26.19 6.73 -32.86
CA ARG A 691 26.93 5.57 -33.36
C ARG A 691 26.06 4.41 -33.85
N PHE A 692 24.85 4.27 -33.30
CA PHE A 692 24.01 3.08 -33.49
C PHE A 692 22.62 3.38 -34.06
N GLY A 693 22.30 4.64 -34.36
CA GLY A 693 21.00 5.03 -34.89
C GLY A 693 19.95 5.18 -33.79
N ILE A 694 18.69 4.81 -34.07
CA ILE A 694 17.61 4.89 -33.07
C ILE A 694 17.55 3.57 -32.32
N ASN A 695 17.75 3.61 -31.00
CA ASN A 695 17.69 2.46 -30.11
C ASN A 695 16.63 2.65 -29.03
N THR A 696 16.21 1.55 -28.42
CA THR A 696 15.40 1.61 -27.21
C THR A 696 16.26 2.08 -26.04
N GLU A 697 15.68 2.91 -25.17
CA GLU A 697 16.32 3.34 -23.93
C GLU A 697 16.79 2.12 -23.13
N LYS A 698 18.00 2.21 -22.58
CA LYS A 698 18.52 1.17 -21.69
C LYS A 698 17.60 1.02 -20.47
N ASP A 699 17.36 -0.23 -20.08
CA ASP A 699 16.54 -0.58 -18.91
C ASP A 699 15.08 -0.09 -19.02
N CYS A 700 14.48 -0.20 -20.22
CA CYS A 700 13.07 0.09 -20.43
C CYS A 700 12.18 -1.00 -19.79
N THR A 701 11.71 -0.74 -18.56
CA THR A 701 10.77 -1.60 -17.84
C THR A 701 9.33 -1.36 -18.31
N ILE A 702 8.42 -2.32 -18.03
CA ILE A 702 6.98 -2.16 -18.29
C ILE A 702 6.43 -0.93 -17.57
N THR A 703 6.81 -0.73 -16.31
CA THR A 703 6.43 0.46 -15.52
C THR A 703 6.82 1.75 -16.22
N LYS A 704 8.06 1.82 -16.71
CA LYS A 704 8.57 2.98 -17.43
C LYS A 704 7.80 3.20 -18.72
N PHE A 705 7.63 2.16 -19.53
CA PHE A 705 6.86 2.19 -20.77
C PHE A 705 5.44 2.77 -20.53
N LEU A 706 4.68 2.20 -19.59
CA LEU A 706 3.31 2.61 -19.31
C LEU A 706 3.20 4.05 -18.77
N ASN A 707 4.16 4.46 -17.94
CA ASN A 707 4.25 5.85 -17.45
C ASN A 707 4.57 6.86 -18.56
N ARG A 708 5.35 6.46 -19.56
CA ARG A 708 5.76 7.33 -20.66
C ARG A 708 4.69 7.45 -21.74
N ILE A 709 3.98 6.38 -22.07
CA ILE A 709 2.92 6.44 -23.09
C ILE A 709 1.74 7.35 -22.70
N LEU A 710 1.59 7.71 -21.41
CA LEU A 710 0.65 8.77 -21.00
C LEU A 710 0.91 10.09 -21.74
N GLY A 711 2.16 10.36 -22.15
CA GLY A 711 2.52 11.56 -22.91
C GLY A 711 2.22 11.51 -24.40
N LEU A 712 1.63 10.42 -24.90
CA LEU A 712 1.25 10.29 -26.30
C LEU A 712 -0.15 10.85 -26.54
N GLU A 713 -0.42 11.24 -27.79
CA GLU A 713 -1.78 11.53 -28.23
C GLU A 713 -2.68 10.30 -27.99
N VAL A 714 -3.94 10.56 -27.64
CA VAL A 714 -4.91 9.54 -27.19
C VAL A 714 -4.99 8.34 -28.15
N HIS A 715 -5.06 8.60 -29.45
CA HIS A 715 -5.12 7.54 -30.47
C HIS A 715 -3.82 6.73 -30.54
N LYS A 716 -2.64 7.39 -30.49
CA LYS A 716 -1.34 6.71 -30.51
C LYS A 716 -1.17 5.83 -29.29
N GLN A 717 -1.54 6.34 -28.12
CA GLN A 717 -1.48 5.61 -26.87
C GLN A 717 -2.32 4.33 -26.92
N ASN A 718 -3.58 4.45 -27.38
CA ASN A 718 -4.50 3.32 -27.43
C ASN A 718 -4.10 2.28 -28.49
N TYR A 719 -3.67 2.70 -29.68
CA TYR A 719 -3.19 1.77 -30.70
C TYR A 719 -1.89 1.07 -30.31
N LEU A 720 -0.93 1.79 -29.73
CA LEU A 720 0.32 1.21 -29.24
C LEU A 720 0.06 0.16 -28.16
N PHE A 721 -0.84 0.48 -27.24
CA PHE A 721 -1.19 -0.43 -26.16
C PHE A 721 -1.98 -1.64 -26.66
N GLN A 722 -2.88 -1.46 -27.64
CA GLN A 722 -3.56 -2.60 -28.27
C GLN A 722 -2.53 -3.56 -28.91
N TYR A 723 -1.54 -3.02 -29.62
CA TYR A 723 -0.49 -3.84 -30.22
C TYR A 723 0.38 -4.55 -29.17
N PHE A 724 0.63 -3.89 -28.03
CA PHE A 724 1.28 -4.51 -26.87
C PHE A 724 0.46 -5.67 -26.31
N THR A 725 -0.84 -5.46 -26.05
CA THR A 725 -1.74 -6.49 -25.48
C THR A 725 -1.91 -7.68 -26.42
N ASP A 726 -2.05 -7.44 -27.73
CA ASP A 726 -2.17 -8.52 -28.71
C ASP A 726 -0.91 -9.40 -28.74
N ASN A 727 0.28 -8.80 -28.55
CA ASN A 727 1.53 -9.54 -28.44
C ASN A 727 1.66 -10.30 -27.14
N PHE A 728 1.21 -9.70 -26.03
CA PHE A 728 1.15 -10.35 -24.73
C PHE A 728 0.26 -11.60 -24.78
N ASP A 729 -0.96 -11.47 -25.29
CA ASP A 729 -1.92 -12.57 -25.42
C ASP A 729 -1.38 -13.67 -26.34
N TYR A 730 -0.79 -13.30 -27.49
CA TYR A 730 -0.16 -14.26 -28.39
C TYR A 730 0.94 -15.09 -27.71
N LEU A 731 1.77 -14.46 -26.88
CA LEU A 731 2.85 -15.17 -26.16
C LEU A 731 2.29 -16.14 -25.11
N ILE A 732 1.24 -15.74 -24.40
CA ILE A 732 0.53 -16.60 -23.45
C ILE A 732 -0.09 -17.79 -24.18
N GLU A 733 -0.85 -17.57 -25.25
CA GLU A 733 -1.48 -18.63 -26.02
C GLU A 733 -0.47 -19.59 -26.64
N LYS A 734 0.66 -19.08 -27.11
CA LYS A 734 1.75 -19.89 -27.65
C LYS A 734 2.32 -20.82 -26.57
N ASP A 735 2.68 -20.28 -25.40
CA ASP A 735 3.24 -21.09 -24.32
C ASP A 735 2.19 -22.07 -23.77
N LYS A 736 0.90 -21.71 -23.76
CA LYS A 736 -0.20 -22.63 -23.40
C LYS A 736 -0.27 -23.81 -24.36
N LYS A 737 -0.16 -23.57 -25.67
CA LYS A 737 -0.12 -24.63 -26.70
C LYS A 737 1.13 -25.50 -26.60
N GLU A 738 2.26 -24.92 -26.18
CA GLU A 738 3.53 -25.64 -26.01
C GLU A 738 3.67 -26.34 -24.65
N GLY A 739 2.67 -26.24 -23.75
CA GLY A 739 2.74 -26.79 -22.40
C GLY A 739 3.80 -26.13 -21.50
N LYS A 740 4.27 -24.92 -21.86
CA LYS A 740 5.27 -24.15 -21.10
C LYS A 740 4.68 -23.03 -20.27
N TYR A 741 3.37 -22.84 -20.37
CA TYR A 741 2.65 -21.85 -19.60
C TYR A 741 2.41 -22.39 -18.19
N ASP A 742 3.26 -21.95 -17.29
CA ASP A 742 3.06 -22.10 -15.85
C ASP A 742 1.79 -21.32 -15.47
N MET A 743 0.72 -22.04 -15.15
CA MET A 743 -0.56 -21.46 -14.72
C MET A 743 -0.49 -20.91 -13.27
N GLY A 744 0.69 -20.94 -12.63
CA GLY A 744 0.78 -20.95 -11.17
C GLY A 744 0.18 -22.26 -10.65
N ILE A 745 0.21 -22.48 -9.33
CA ILE A 745 -0.44 -23.63 -8.70
C ILE A 745 -1.97 -23.48 -8.85
N LEU A 746 -2.50 -23.86 -10.01
CA LEU A 746 -3.91 -24.09 -10.29
C LEU A 746 -4.20 -25.57 -10.02
N GLY A 747 -3.93 -25.96 -8.78
CA GLY A 747 -4.30 -27.24 -8.23
C GLY A 747 -5.32 -27.02 -7.13
N THR A 748 -6.45 -27.72 -7.19
CA THR A 748 -7.26 -28.05 -6.02
C THR A 748 -6.39 -28.84 -5.05
N VAL A 749 -5.59 -28.14 -4.24
CA VAL A 749 -4.78 -28.76 -3.19
C VAL A 749 -5.72 -29.02 -2.02
N ASP A 750 -6.31 -30.22 -1.96
CA ASP A 750 -7.02 -30.70 -0.78
C ASP A 750 -5.99 -30.90 0.35
N ARG A 751 -5.80 -29.88 1.19
CA ARG A 751 -4.88 -29.93 2.35
C ARG A 751 -5.58 -30.65 3.52
N GLY A 752 -4.89 -31.57 4.19
CA GLY A 752 -5.39 -32.23 5.41
C GLY A 752 -6.16 -33.54 5.18
N MET A 753 -5.96 -34.19 4.03
CA MET A 753 -6.64 -35.45 3.69
C MET A 753 -6.22 -36.63 4.60
N PRO A 754 -7.17 -37.44 5.11
CA PRO A 754 -6.87 -38.67 5.83
C PRO A 754 -6.06 -39.66 4.96
N TRP A 755 -5.17 -40.43 5.60
CA TRP A 755 -4.26 -41.36 4.91
C TRP A 755 -4.99 -42.33 3.97
N ASP A 756 -6.15 -42.85 4.38
CA ASP A 756 -6.91 -43.82 3.58
C ASP A 756 -7.49 -43.22 2.30
N GLU A 757 -7.91 -41.94 2.36
CA GLU A 757 -8.40 -41.22 1.18
C GLU A 757 -7.24 -40.88 0.23
N ALA A 758 -6.09 -40.46 0.78
CA ALA A 758 -4.90 -40.19 -0.01
C ALA A 758 -4.35 -41.47 -0.68
N TYR A 759 -4.37 -42.61 0.04
CA TYR A 759 -3.98 -43.90 -0.52
C TYR A 759 -4.89 -44.31 -1.67
N ASN A 760 -6.21 -44.22 -1.51
CA ASN A 760 -7.16 -44.57 -2.57
C ASN A 760 -7.02 -43.66 -3.80
N ARG A 761 -6.79 -42.35 -3.63
CA ARG A 761 -6.49 -41.44 -4.74
C ARG A 761 -5.16 -41.78 -5.42
N SER A 762 -4.15 -42.22 -4.67
CA SER A 762 -2.84 -42.62 -5.22
C SER A 762 -2.92 -43.79 -6.21
N LEU A 763 -3.89 -44.68 -6.02
CA LEU A 763 -4.10 -45.86 -6.89
C LEU A 763 -4.62 -45.50 -8.28
N ASN A 764 -5.19 -44.30 -8.44
CA ASN A 764 -5.77 -43.82 -9.69
C ASN A 764 -4.88 -42.81 -10.42
N LEU A 765 -3.68 -42.52 -9.90
CA LEU A 765 -2.72 -41.65 -10.58
C LEU A 765 -2.07 -42.40 -11.73
N SER A 766 -2.07 -41.77 -12.91
CA SER A 766 -1.66 -42.38 -14.17
C SER A 766 -0.59 -41.58 -14.91
N SER A 767 -0.41 -40.30 -14.55
CA SER A 767 0.60 -39.41 -15.15
C SER A 767 1.92 -39.42 -14.36
N PRO A 768 3.09 -39.36 -15.02
CA PRO A 768 4.40 -39.24 -14.36
C PRO A 768 4.59 -37.94 -13.56
N GLU A 769 3.70 -36.95 -13.72
CA GLU A 769 3.74 -35.67 -13.01
C GLU A 769 2.75 -35.57 -11.84
N GLU A 770 1.94 -36.62 -11.64
CA GLU A 770 1.01 -36.73 -10.51
C GLU A 770 1.70 -37.30 -9.27
N GLY A 771 1.54 -36.68 -8.10
CA GLY A 771 2.20 -37.13 -6.87
C GLY A 771 1.70 -36.50 -5.57
N PHE A 772 2.29 -36.93 -4.45
CA PHE A 772 2.01 -36.45 -3.10
C PHE A 772 3.25 -35.84 -2.46
N TYR A 773 3.07 -34.81 -1.65
CA TYR A 773 4.07 -34.33 -0.70
C TYR A 773 3.74 -34.86 0.71
N LEU A 774 4.73 -35.43 1.40
CA LEU A 774 4.61 -35.84 2.80
C LEU A 774 5.18 -34.75 3.72
N SER A 775 4.37 -34.28 4.67
CA SER A 775 4.89 -33.57 5.85
C SER A 775 5.01 -34.56 7.00
N LEU A 776 6.25 -34.94 7.34
CA LEU A 776 6.57 -35.82 8.46
C LEU A 776 7.02 -34.98 9.65
N LYS A 777 6.24 -35.02 10.74
CA LYS A 777 6.60 -34.40 12.01
C LYS A 777 7.66 -35.25 12.72
N VAL A 778 8.93 -34.90 12.59
CA VAL A 778 10.01 -35.52 13.39
C VAL A 778 10.54 -34.49 14.37
N LYS A 779 10.02 -34.58 15.61
CA LYS A 779 10.39 -33.95 16.89
C LYS A 779 10.81 -32.47 16.99
N THR A 780 11.18 -31.77 15.91
CA THR A 780 11.48 -30.32 15.92
C THR A 780 11.75 -29.73 14.52
N VAL A 781 11.72 -30.51 13.44
CA VAL A 781 12.02 -30.03 12.06
C VAL A 781 11.08 -30.66 11.05
N CYS A 782 10.57 -29.85 10.10
CA CYS A 782 9.87 -30.31 8.90
C CYS A 782 10.86 -30.48 7.74
N PHE A 783 10.94 -31.69 7.17
CA PHE A 783 11.71 -31.94 5.94
C PHE A 783 10.77 -31.97 4.74
N LEU A 784 11.13 -31.25 3.67
CA LEU A 784 10.47 -31.32 2.37
C LEU A 784 11.33 -32.23 1.49
N VAL A 785 10.82 -33.40 1.13
CA VAL A 785 11.51 -34.36 0.25
C VAL A 785 10.81 -34.35 -1.11
N GLN A 786 11.52 -33.93 -2.15
CA GLN A 786 11.09 -34.12 -3.54
C GLN A 786 11.65 -35.47 -4.00
N GLU A 787 10.78 -36.44 -4.32
CA GLU A 787 11.23 -37.74 -4.82
C GLU A 787 10.56 -38.07 -6.17
N VAL A 788 11.36 -38.59 -7.10
CA VAL A 788 11.08 -38.63 -8.55
C VAL A 788 10.19 -39.82 -8.96
N GLN A 789 9.69 -40.63 -8.01
CA GLN A 789 8.81 -41.79 -8.30
C GLN A 789 7.75 -42.05 -7.19
N PRO A 790 6.54 -41.46 -7.30
CA PRO A 790 5.53 -41.45 -6.23
C PRO A 790 4.99 -42.83 -5.83
N CYS A 791 4.78 -43.75 -6.79
CA CYS A 791 4.15 -45.06 -6.52
C CYS A 791 5.00 -46.00 -5.65
N HIS A 792 6.33 -45.84 -5.67
CA HIS A 792 7.25 -46.72 -4.94
C HIS A 792 7.35 -46.33 -3.45
N LEU A 793 7.25 -45.03 -3.14
CA LEU A 793 7.34 -44.51 -1.77
C LEU A 793 6.07 -44.83 -0.96
N VAL A 794 4.89 -44.71 -1.56
CA VAL A 794 3.60 -45.03 -0.90
C VAL A 794 3.51 -46.51 -0.51
N ARG A 795 3.98 -47.43 -1.37
CA ARG A 795 4.09 -48.86 -1.04
C ARG A 795 5.13 -49.15 0.05
N LYS A 796 6.29 -48.47 0.03
CA LYS A 796 7.31 -48.60 1.09
C LYS A 796 6.84 -48.07 2.45
N LEU A 797 6.08 -46.98 2.45
CA LEU A 797 5.52 -46.36 3.66
C LEU A 797 4.36 -47.19 4.21
N HIS A 798 3.48 -47.77 3.39
CA HIS A 798 2.43 -48.70 3.84
C HIS A 798 3.01 -49.87 4.66
N ASN A 799 4.13 -50.45 4.19
CA ASN A 799 4.82 -51.53 4.91
C ASN A 799 5.55 -51.08 6.18
N ARG A 800 5.80 -49.78 6.37
CA ARG A 800 6.46 -49.20 7.56
C ARG A 800 5.51 -48.53 8.55
N ILE A 801 4.32 -48.09 8.11
CA ILE A 801 3.34 -47.33 8.91
C ILE A 801 2.47 -48.24 9.79
N ASN A 802 2.43 -49.56 9.53
CA ASN A 802 1.78 -50.54 10.42
C ASN A 802 2.40 -50.68 11.84
N GLY A 803 3.21 -49.71 12.28
CA GLY A 803 3.78 -49.66 13.63
C GLY A 803 3.95 -48.25 14.24
N LEU A 804 3.40 -47.18 13.66
CA LEU A 804 3.56 -45.80 14.19
C LEU A 804 2.23 -45.20 14.68
N LEU A 805 2.21 -44.75 15.93
CA LEU A 805 1.07 -44.26 16.72
C LEU A 805 0.68 -42.77 16.49
N HIS A 806 1.07 -42.14 15.37
CA HIS A 806 0.89 -40.68 15.18
C HIS A 806 0.31 -40.28 13.80
N PRO A 807 -0.52 -39.21 13.74
CA PRO A 807 -1.18 -38.77 12.51
C PRO A 807 -0.18 -38.14 11.53
N ILE A 808 -0.18 -38.63 10.29
CA ILE A 808 0.61 -38.12 9.15
C ILE A 808 -0.32 -37.24 8.30
N THR A 809 0.14 -36.05 7.90
CA THR A 809 -0.61 -35.17 6.99
C THR A 809 0.00 -35.22 5.59
N LEU A 810 -0.82 -35.56 4.59
CA LEU A 810 -0.43 -35.68 3.18
C LEU A 810 -0.98 -34.49 2.37
N LEU A 811 -0.21 -34.05 1.37
CA LEU A 811 -0.55 -32.98 0.44
C LEU A 811 -0.62 -33.56 -1.00
N LEU A 812 -1.71 -33.30 -1.71
CA LEU A 812 -1.92 -33.65 -3.12
C LEU A 812 -1.66 -32.45 -4.03
N CYS A 813 -0.90 -32.62 -5.11
CA CYS A 813 -0.79 -31.60 -6.16
C CYS A 813 -1.06 -32.19 -7.56
N GLY A 814 -1.79 -31.42 -8.37
CA GLY A 814 -1.92 -31.59 -9.82
C GLY A 814 -0.77 -30.91 -10.60
N PRO A 815 -0.79 -30.96 -11.95
CA PRO A 815 0.40 -30.88 -12.80
C PRO A 815 1.15 -29.54 -12.75
N ARG A 816 2.47 -29.61 -13.02
CA ARG A 816 3.42 -28.50 -13.16
C ARG A 816 3.33 -27.83 -14.53
#